data_AF-A0A3D0LDN5-F1
#
_entry.id   AF-A0A3D0LDN5-F1
#
_cell.length_a   1.000
_cell.length_b   1.000
_cell.length_c   1.000
_cell.angle_alpha   90.00
_cell.angle_beta   90.00
_cell.angle_gamma   90.00
#
_symmetry.space_group_name_H-M   'P 1'
#
loop_
_entity.id
_entity.type
_entity.pdbx_description
1 polymer ?
#
loop_
_entity_poly.entity_id
_entity_poly.type
_entity_poly.pdbx_seq_one_letter_code
_entity_poly.pdbx_strand_id
1 'polypeptide(L)'
;MPKLTANQKKTFKQNVNDIIEAKPFDKLISTLGPKGKLEETFSLQKEYNEIEMDIPKGLDENMVTAIIIGAMMDSKVNGIDDWQLTASSPDVRKPIDSNQNYVIDNVAISDKRGKFFDPIIVEARKKAKAALEAFKNNDPEPAKAFLQNYIDFEARNMVSVKFVNTKAFLYGNYNSRHDNYIEGVSLATTVMGKPPFNVMPENVTPIQTARLQSYGEQVKAFDQAARQRHSLVNDLNMLSNNIKAERAADFLFNLYISNISACMDDRENKMKNRIFYGYIKQLGGPDGLGDDPEENMAAGSILSGDKNIAYAYEDLNQTIKENTIGNIEAILASPGGYDKLKRLYISSIKKSPEYAAIVNAATEADMIDAISDAESACAVNLTDKFKSVKLPDMASPLNKAQREKFDQGVQKIRNTVEKGIGDIIKRRNAANALYMNGIETDNMQNNAVCINELVENIKGVNKRGGSQNFKDMYEALKEFRDYAKELADSKRSPSAAELQKYIDLGEKVGNLASHYLDHKTKINSTYAENRVRAVNRLIKNLAVNLASARGLKEECLKKDLGADYKAYKESTKYSPLVDKATVQSFRSKQYTTYRSMPKSGASYSMHRMAVYSVSLMALAVTGEYSIDDLMDPSKFQNEKSLMFDKVVEKMTYVTPENQKWIAEMMVKGMEKTRVMVDERMKTLDFTDPKIFESDTMKKITAFSMYRFDIWQEVEHCKNEAEEFIKELHPEIPNYRAYSEKIRNDVGMLGTIRADEDKRDRHIRMFMEEAFPEDSTKAANLIGEILNNAIESELMRRSVADKMKNGNNVEYSKVDDRMEGILLNSASLTFKTEMGDKLTRIYEEHPELLREHLASMMNGEYFKDIKVKVDLTSPNPVEITGMNELLERVKTDSFMKEAEEATVRLETQKYKNREDFFRDSALAITGGIYKVSGKLPKKTETGKVTSLQDYAEAQFNSPTFRNSLLSAKEPKKMKNPKSIAETARNPEKIRTIIKAANKKELAKLQANGPEVLKDNPQARQRNRRVEG
;
A
#
# COMPACT_ATOMS: atom_id res chain seq x y z
N MET A 1 10.72 -54.61 1.29
CA MET A 1 11.64 -53.98 2.27
C MET A 1 12.32 -55.08 3.08
N PRO A 2 13.42 -54.83 3.82
CA PRO A 2 13.90 -55.80 4.80
C PRO A 2 12.79 -56.11 5.81
N LYS A 3 12.64 -57.38 6.22
CA LYS A 3 11.65 -57.80 7.21
C LYS A 3 11.88 -57.11 8.55
N LEU A 4 10.81 -56.85 9.30
CA LEU A 4 10.92 -56.26 10.63
C LEU A 4 11.65 -57.20 11.59
N THR A 5 12.50 -56.63 12.43
CA THR A 5 13.13 -57.36 13.56
C THR A 5 12.08 -57.74 14.60
N ALA A 6 12.37 -58.73 15.44
CA ALA A 6 11.44 -59.17 16.49
C ALA A 6 11.01 -58.03 17.43
N ASN A 7 11.95 -57.14 17.80
CA ASN A 7 11.63 -55.96 18.62
C ASN A 7 10.70 -54.98 17.88
N GLN A 8 10.93 -54.73 16.59
CA GLN A 8 10.05 -53.87 15.80
C GLN A 8 8.63 -54.45 15.68
N LYS A 9 8.50 -55.77 15.55
CA LYS A 9 7.17 -56.44 15.54
C LYS A 9 6.45 -56.31 16.88
N LYS A 10 7.17 -56.42 18.00
CA LYS A 10 6.61 -56.19 19.34
C LYS A 10 6.11 -54.75 19.50
N THR A 11 6.91 -53.76 19.12
CA THR A 11 6.52 -52.34 19.14
C THR A 11 5.33 -52.08 18.22
N PHE A 12 5.32 -52.66 17.02
CA PHE A 12 4.21 -52.56 16.09
C PHE A 12 2.90 -53.04 16.74
N LYS A 13 2.93 -54.23 17.37
CA LYS A 13 1.75 -54.79 18.04
C LYS A 13 1.27 -53.92 19.19
N GLN A 14 2.19 -53.37 20.00
CA GLN A 14 1.83 -52.43 21.07
C GLN A 14 1.11 -51.21 20.49
N ASN A 15 1.67 -50.58 19.46
CA ASN A 15 1.07 -49.44 18.79
C ASN A 15 -0.31 -49.76 18.20
N VAL A 16 -0.53 -50.98 17.70
CA VAL A 16 -1.84 -51.41 17.20
C VAL A 16 -2.91 -51.43 18.30
N ASN A 17 -2.54 -51.81 19.52
CA ASN A 17 -3.45 -51.84 20.67
C ASN A 17 -3.71 -50.42 21.19
N ASP A 18 -2.65 -49.66 21.38
CA ASP A 18 -2.72 -48.30 21.92
C ASP A 18 -3.65 -47.39 21.08
N ILE A 19 -3.76 -47.61 19.76
CA ILE A 19 -4.58 -46.76 18.86
C ILE A 19 -6.06 -46.94 19.16
N ILE A 20 -6.46 -48.15 19.54
CA ILE A 20 -7.85 -48.49 19.85
C ILE A 20 -8.22 -48.00 21.25
N GLU A 21 -7.24 -47.90 22.16
CA GLU A 21 -7.44 -47.44 23.53
C GLU A 21 -7.48 -45.91 23.67
N ALA A 22 -6.83 -45.18 22.75
CA ALA A 22 -6.84 -43.71 22.74
C ALA A 22 -8.24 -43.15 22.46
N LYS A 23 -8.73 -42.29 23.35
CA LYS A 23 -10.01 -41.60 23.15
C LYS A 23 -9.83 -40.36 22.25
N PRO A 24 -10.69 -40.17 21.24
CA PRO A 24 -10.64 -38.99 20.39
C PRO A 24 -10.84 -37.69 21.20
N PHE A 25 -10.07 -36.65 20.88
CA PHE A 25 -10.22 -35.28 21.40
C PHE A 25 -9.90 -35.11 22.89
N ASP A 26 -9.38 -36.12 23.59
CA ASP A 26 -9.14 -36.07 25.03
C ASP A 26 -8.33 -34.84 25.46
N LYS A 27 -7.29 -34.48 24.70
CA LYS A 27 -6.46 -33.30 24.98
C LYS A 27 -7.27 -32.00 24.85
N LEU A 28 -7.93 -31.80 23.71
CA LEU A 28 -8.78 -30.63 23.47
C LEU A 28 -9.86 -30.49 24.55
N ILE A 29 -10.56 -31.57 24.88
CA ILE A 29 -11.65 -31.57 25.87
C ILE A 29 -11.12 -31.30 27.29
N SER A 30 -9.96 -31.86 27.65
CA SER A 30 -9.37 -31.70 28.98
C SER A 30 -9.01 -30.25 29.33
N THR A 31 -8.82 -29.40 28.33
CA THR A 31 -8.50 -27.97 28.51
C THR A 31 -9.63 -27.05 28.07
N LEU A 32 -10.21 -27.29 26.89
CA LEU A 32 -11.19 -26.42 26.23
C LEU A 32 -12.63 -26.94 26.29
N GLY A 33 -12.85 -28.10 26.92
CA GLY A 33 -14.18 -28.67 27.09
C GLY A 33 -14.99 -28.04 28.24
N PRO A 34 -16.24 -28.51 28.46
CA PRO A 34 -17.13 -28.00 29.50
C PRO A 34 -16.53 -28.13 30.91
N LYS A 35 -15.76 -29.20 31.15
CA LYS A 35 -15.02 -29.44 32.40
C LYS A 35 -13.52 -29.18 32.27
N GLY A 36 -13.09 -28.61 31.14
CA GLY A 36 -11.69 -28.38 30.84
C GLY A 36 -11.05 -27.35 31.77
N LYS A 37 -9.75 -27.52 32.04
CA LYS A 37 -8.97 -26.64 32.93
C LYS A 37 -7.70 -26.14 32.26
N LEU A 38 -7.36 -24.88 32.49
CA LEU A 38 -6.05 -24.30 32.17
C LEU A 38 -5.04 -24.58 33.28
N GLU A 39 -3.77 -24.72 32.92
CA GLU A 39 -2.66 -24.84 33.87
C GLU A 39 -2.22 -23.47 34.45
N GLU A 40 -1.39 -23.50 35.49
CA GLU A 40 -0.87 -22.31 36.19
C GLU A 40 -0.04 -21.35 35.33
N THR A 41 0.33 -21.76 34.11
CA THR A 41 1.03 -20.92 33.14
C THR A 41 0.20 -19.73 32.64
N PHE A 42 -1.12 -19.75 32.82
CA PHE A 42 -2.04 -18.66 32.47
C PHE A 42 -2.35 -17.82 33.71
N SER A 43 -2.13 -16.51 33.64
CA SER A 43 -2.39 -15.54 34.71
C SER A 43 -3.87 -15.49 35.15
N LEU A 44 -4.81 -15.75 34.25
CA LEU A 44 -6.25 -15.83 34.55
C LEU A 44 -6.78 -17.27 34.66
N GLN A 45 -5.92 -18.28 34.88
CA GLN A 45 -6.36 -19.69 34.95
C GLN A 45 -7.41 -19.94 36.02
N LYS A 46 -7.33 -19.27 37.18
CA LYS A 46 -8.31 -19.42 38.26
C LYS A 46 -9.70 -18.97 37.81
N GLU A 47 -9.79 -17.81 37.18
CA GLU A 47 -11.06 -17.28 36.67
C GLU A 47 -11.64 -18.18 35.57
N TYR A 48 -10.80 -18.71 34.68
CA TYR A 48 -11.24 -19.69 33.68
C TYR A 48 -11.79 -20.98 34.31
N ASN A 49 -11.06 -21.52 35.28
CA ASN A 49 -11.34 -22.81 35.92
C ASN A 49 -12.56 -22.76 36.86
N GLU A 50 -12.95 -21.57 37.34
CA GLU A 50 -14.15 -21.34 38.14
C GLU A 50 -15.44 -21.24 37.30
N ILE A 51 -15.34 -21.09 35.97
CA ILE A 51 -16.50 -21.06 35.07
C ILE A 51 -16.98 -22.51 34.83
N GLU A 52 -17.93 -22.94 35.66
CA GLU A 52 -18.63 -24.22 35.50
C GLU A 52 -19.61 -24.16 34.32
N MET A 53 -19.58 -25.19 33.46
CA MET A 53 -20.50 -25.38 32.34
C MET A 53 -21.07 -26.79 32.33
N ASP A 54 -22.40 -26.90 32.28
CA ASP A 54 -23.09 -28.17 32.07
C ASP A 54 -23.22 -28.47 30.57
N ILE A 55 -23.46 -29.74 30.24
CA ILE A 55 -23.86 -30.17 28.91
C ILE A 55 -25.39 -30.13 28.84
N PRO A 56 -26.01 -29.22 28.06
CA PRO A 56 -27.47 -29.18 27.92
C PRO A 56 -28.05 -30.45 27.30
N LYS A 57 -29.29 -30.79 27.67
CA LYS A 57 -30.01 -31.94 27.09
C LYS A 57 -30.10 -31.79 25.56
N GLY A 58 -29.71 -32.83 24.83
CA GLY A 58 -29.72 -32.85 23.36
C GLY A 58 -28.38 -32.45 22.72
N LEU A 59 -27.40 -32.01 23.51
CA LEU A 59 -26.01 -31.81 23.08
C LEU A 59 -25.10 -32.89 23.67
N ASP A 60 -23.98 -33.16 23.00
CA ASP A 60 -22.90 -34.00 23.50
C ASP A 60 -21.66 -33.15 23.87
N GLU A 61 -20.68 -33.76 24.53
CA GLU A 61 -19.46 -33.09 24.99
C GLU A 61 -18.66 -32.47 23.82
N ASN A 62 -18.66 -33.13 22.66
CA ASN A 62 -17.99 -32.65 21.46
C ASN A 62 -18.66 -31.36 20.93
N MET A 63 -19.99 -31.33 20.88
CA MET A 63 -20.75 -30.17 20.45
C MET A 63 -20.53 -28.98 21.38
N VAL A 64 -20.54 -29.21 22.70
CA VAL A 64 -20.29 -28.15 23.69
C VAL A 64 -18.85 -27.63 23.60
N THR A 65 -17.88 -28.53 23.41
CA THR A 65 -16.47 -28.14 23.21
C THR A 65 -16.30 -27.30 21.94
N ALA A 66 -16.93 -27.70 20.84
CA ALA A 66 -16.92 -26.93 19.59
C ALA A 66 -17.54 -25.53 19.75
N ILE A 67 -18.60 -25.39 20.55
CA ILE A 67 -19.21 -24.08 20.87
C ILE A 67 -18.25 -23.22 21.69
N ILE A 68 -17.56 -23.80 22.68
CA ILE A 68 -16.58 -23.06 23.50
C ILE A 68 -15.42 -22.56 22.63
N ILE A 69 -14.86 -23.43 21.80
CA ILE A 69 -13.80 -23.05 20.86
C ILE A 69 -14.31 -22.00 19.85
N GLY A 70 -15.53 -22.17 19.35
CA GLY A 70 -16.16 -21.22 18.44
C GLY A 70 -16.39 -19.83 19.04
N ALA A 71 -16.69 -19.76 20.34
CA ALA A 71 -16.73 -18.50 21.08
C ALA A 71 -15.33 -17.89 21.21
N MET A 72 -14.29 -18.70 21.37
CA MET A 72 -12.90 -18.22 21.35
C MET A 72 -12.50 -17.70 19.98
N MET A 73 -13.12 -18.18 18.89
CA MET A 73 -12.84 -17.75 17.52
C MET A 73 -13.70 -16.58 17.03
N ASP A 74 -14.65 -16.11 17.84
CA ASP A 74 -15.55 -15.03 17.49
C ASP A 74 -14.79 -13.71 17.34
N SER A 75 -14.82 -13.11 16.15
CA SER A 75 -14.18 -11.82 15.87
C SER A 75 -14.77 -10.66 16.68
N LYS A 76 -15.90 -10.85 17.35
CA LYS A 76 -16.49 -9.88 18.29
C LYS A 76 -15.93 -9.99 19.71
N VAL A 77 -15.03 -10.95 19.97
CA VAL A 77 -14.24 -10.96 21.21
C VAL A 77 -13.05 -10.03 21.01
N ASN A 78 -13.01 -8.94 21.78
CA ASN A 78 -12.00 -7.89 21.64
C ASN A 78 -10.59 -8.49 21.68
N GLY A 79 -9.74 -8.15 20.72
CA GLY A 79 -8.33 -8.56 20.68
C GLY A 79 -8.01 -9.74 19.76
N ILE A 80 -8.98 -10.55 19.31
CA ILE A 80 -8.64 -11.74 18.51
C ILE A 80 -8.29 -11.45 17.05
N ASP A 81 -8.89 -10.43 16.43
CA ASP A 81 -8.59 -10.04 15.05
C ASP A 81 -7.63 -8.82 14.95
N ASP A 82 -7.38 -8.18 16.09
CA ASP A 82 -6.68 -6.90 16.20
C ASP A 82 -5.15 -7.01 15.98
N TRP A 83 -4.51 -8.05 16.51
CA TRP A 83 -3.06 -8.24 16.46
C TRP A 83 -2.65 -9.68 16.83
N GLN A 84 -1.41 -10.07 16.56
CA GLN A 84 -0.95 -11.44 16.78
C GLN A 84 -0.67 -11.72 18.27
N LEU A 85 -1.56 -12.45 18.94
CA LEU A 85 -1.57 -12.78 20.37
C LEU A 85 -0.46 -13.74 20.83
N THR A 86 0.54 -13.98 19.98
CA THR A 86 1.59 -14.99 20.19
C THR A 86 2.95 -14.38 19.93
N ALA A 87 3.95 -14.78 20.74
CA ALA A 87 5.34 -14.38 20.53
C ALA A 87 6.04 -15.14 19.38
N SER A 88 5.32 -16.02 18.67
CA SER A 88 5.86 -16.81 17.57
C SER A 88 5.86 -16.01 16.26
N SER A 89 6.78 -16.33 15.34
CA SER A 89 6.76 -15.70 14.02
C SER A 89 5.44 -16.04 13.30
N PRO A 90 4.75 -15.07 12.69
CA PRO A 90 3.47 -15.33 12.03
C PRO A 90 3.69 -16.29 10.86
N ASP A 91 3.09 -17.47 10.95
CA ASP A 91 2.98 -18.42 9.82
C ASP A 91 1.79 -18.04 8.91
N VAL A 92 0.99 -17.02 9.30
CA VAL A 92 -0.23 -16.59 8.59
C VAL A 92 -0.37 -15.08 8.55
N ARG A 93 -0.84 -14.56 7.41
CA ARG A 93 -0.85 -13.12 7.06
C ARG A 93 -1.87 -12.25 7.78
N LYS A 94 -2.94 -12.84 8.33
CA LYS A 94 -3.95 -12.12 9.11
C LYS A 94 -3.80 -12.50 10.59
N PRO A 95 -3.78 -11.52 11.51
CA PRO A 95 -3.73 -11.79 12.94
C PRO A 95 -4.78 -12.78 13.41
N ILE A 96 -6.03 -12.63 12.95
CA ILE A 96 -7.14 -13.52 13.29
C ILE A 96 -6.85 -14.98 12.96
N ASP A 97 -6.31 -15.29 11.77
CA ASP A 97 -6.05 -16.67 11.35
C ASP A 97 -4.89 -17.27 12.15
N SER A 98 -3.85 -16.47 12.46
CA SER A 98 -2.76 -16.91 13.34
C SER A 98 -3.24 -17.15 14.77
N ASN A 99 -4.15 -16.33 15.27
CA ASN A 99 -4.64 -16.42 16.64
C ASN A 99 -5.60 -17.60 16.82
N GLN A 100 -6.53 -17.78 15.88
CA GLN A 100 -7.46 -18.91 15.87
C GLN A 100 -6.69 -20.25 15.76
N ASN A 101 -5.63 -20.33 14.96
CA ASN A 101 -4.73 -21.49 14.94
C ASN A 101 -4.04 -21.72 16.28
N TYR A 102 -3.59 -20.65 16.93
CA TYR A 102 -2.90 -20.74 18.20
C TYR A 102 -3.80 -21.24 19.35
N VAL A 103 -5.11 -20.90 19.31
CA VAL A 103 -6.11 -21.45 20.26
C VAL A 103 -6.10 -22.97 20.22
N ILE A 104 -6.11 -23.57 19.03
CA ILE A 104 -6.11 -25.02 18.87
C ILE A 104 -4.74 -25.61 19.25
N ASP A 105 -3.65 -25.08 18.71
CA ASP A 105 -2.35 -25.74 18.83
C ASP A 105 -1.67 -25.56 20.18
N ASN A 106 -1.88 -24.42 20.85
CA ASN A 106 -1.04 -24.00 21.97
C ASN A 106 -1.83 -23.74 23.24
N VAL A 107 -3.06 -23.22 23.16
CA VAL A 107 -3.91 -23.07 24.37
C VAL A 107 -4.33 -24.45 24.88
N ALA A 108 -4.65 -25.39 23.99
CA ALA A 108 -5.01 -26.76 24.38
C ALA A 108 -3.88 -27.60 25.02
N ILE A 109 -2.63 -27.11 25.02
CA ILE A 109 -1.51 -27.72 25.78
C ILE A 109 -0.95 -26.79 26.87
N SER A 110 -1.67 -25.70 27.18
CA SER A 110 -1.26 -24.69 28.15
C SER A 110 0.15 -24.08 27.91
N ASP A 111 0.51 -23.77 26.66
CA ASP A 111 1.81 -23.16 26.34
C ASP A 111 1.97 -21.76 26.96
N LYS A 112 3.07 -21.56 27.69
CA LYS A 112 3.43 -20.29 28.36
C LYS A 112 3.49 -19.05 27.45
N ARG A 113 3.66 -19.23 26.14
CA ARG A 113 3.66 -18.12 25.15
C ARG A 113 2.24 -17.61 24.89
N GLY A 114 1.21 -18.28 25.42
CA GLY A 114 -0.21 -17.94 25.29
C GLY A 114 -0.73 -16.89 26.27
N LYS A 115 0.10 -16.28 27.14
CA LYS A 115 -0.34 -15.33 28.18
C LYS A 115 -1.21 -14.16 27.72
N PHE A 116 -1.14 -13.79 26.44
CA PHE A 116 -1.93 -12.69 25.87
C PHE A 116 -3.34 -13.14 25.47
N PHE A 117 -3.60 -14.45 25.43
CA PHE A 117 -4.94 -15.01 25.21
C PHE A 117 -5.78 -15.00 26.48
N ASP A 118 -5.21 -14.85 27.68
CA ASP A 118 -5.90 -15.02 28.96
C ASP A 118 -7.23 -14.27 29.05
N PRO A 119 -7.31 -12.95 28.75
CA PRO A 119 -8.57 -12.22 28.87
C PRO A 119 -9.61 -12.69 27.83
N ILE A 120 -9.12 -13.04 26.63
CA ILE A 120 -9.93 -13.47 25.48
C ILE A 120 -10.56 -14.82 25.74
N ILE A 121 -9.79 -15.80 26.21
CA ILE A 121 -10.29 -17.17 26.47
C ILE A 121 -11.25 -17.20 27.65
N VAL A 122 -11.05 -16.35 28.67
CA VAL A 122 -11.99 -16.19 29.79
C VAL A 122 -13.29 -15.54 29.33
N GLU A 123 -13.22 -14.44 28.57
CA GLU A 123 -14.41 -13.77 28.02
C GLU A 123 -15.20 -14.71 27.10
N ALA A 124 -14.52 -15.39 26.19
CA ALA A 124 -15.11 -16.38 25.30
C ALA A 124 -15.80 -17.51 26.07
N ARG A 125 -15.18 -18.02 27.16
CA ARG A 125 -15.77 -19.06 28.01
C ARG A 125 -17.06 -18.56 28.71
N LYS A 126 -17.09 -17.31 29.17
CA LYS A 126 -18.32 -16.69 29.72
C LYS A 126 -19.41 -16.56 28.66
N LYS A 127 -19.07 -16.13 27.44
CA LYS A 127 -20.00 -16.03 26.32
C LYS A 127 -20.56 -17.40 25.92
N ALA A 128 -19.71 -18.42 25.84
CA ALA A 128 -20.13 -19.79 25.56
C ALA A 128 -21.11 -20.31 26.63
N LYS A 129 -20.83 -20.08 27.91
CA LYS A 129 -21.76 -20.41 29.00
C LYS A 129 -23.12 -19.72 28.83
N ALA A 130 -23.14 -18.43 28.55
CA ALA A 130 -24.39 -17.69 28.31
C ALA A 130 -25.17 -18.24 27.10
N ALA A 131 -24.49 -18.61 26.02
CA ALA A 131 -25.11 -19.23 24.85
C ALA A 131 -25.70 -20.61 25.13
N LEU A 132 -25.05 -21.42 25.97
CA LEU A 132 -25.56 -22.73 26.39
C LEU A 132 -26.77 -22.60 27.33
N GLU A 133 -26.79 -21.58 28.20
CA GLU A 133 -27.97 -21.26 29.02
C GLU A 133 -29.14 -20.73 28.17
N ALA A 134 -28.87 -19.92 27.14
CA ALA A 134 -29.88 -19.52 26.17
C ALA A 134 -30.49 -20.74 25.45
N PHE A 135 -29.65 -21.71 25.05
CA PHE A 135 -30.11 -22.96 24.46
C PHE A 135 -31.01 -23.77 25.41
N LYS A 136 -30.66 -23.88 26.70
CA LYS A 136 -31.53 -24.50 27.72
C LYS A 136 -32.90 -23.81 27.81
N ASN A 137 -32.96 -22.52 27.51
CA ASN A 137 -34.18 -21.70 27.47
C ASN A 137 -34.86 -21.65 26.08
N ASN A 138 -34.56 -22.60 25.20
CA ASN A 138 -35.10 -22.72 23.83
C ASN A 138 -34.65 -21.63 22.84
N ASP A 139 -33.54 -20.94 23.08
CA ASP A 139 -32.89 -20.06 22.11
C ASP A 139 -31.57 -20.69 21.60
N PRO A 140 -31.59 -21.39 20.46
CA PRO A 140 -30.41 -22.05 19.93
C PRO A 140 -29.45 -21.13 19.17
N GLU A 141 -29.87 -19.91 18.82
CA GLU A 141 -29.11 -19.07 17.89
C GLU A 141 -27.73 -18.64 18.40
N PRO A 142 -27.55 -18.26 19.68
CA PRO A 142 -26.22 -17.93 20.20
C PRO A 142 -25.23 -19.10 20.13
N ALA A 143 -25.68 -20.31 20.49
CA ALA A 143 -24.85 -21.52 20.45
C ALA A 143 -24.55 -21.92 19.00
N LYS A 144 -25.55 -21.83 18.12
CA LYS A 144 -25.41 -22.06 16.68
C LYS A 144 -24.39 -21.11 16.04
N ALA A 145 -24.39 -19.83 16.41
CA ALA A 145 -23.47 -18.84 15.89
C ALA A 145 -22.00 -19.16 16.27
N PHE A 146 -21.74 -19.58 17.51
CA PHE A 146 -20.39 -20.01 17.89
C PHE A 146 -19.98 -21.31 17.20
N LEU A 147 -20.89 -22.27 17.08
CA LEU A 147 -20.62 -23.48 16.31
C LEU A 147 -20.29 -23.16 14.83
N GLN A 148 -20.98 -22.19 14.22
CA GLN A 148 -20.69 -21.70 12.88
C GLN A 148 -19.27 -21.10 12.79
N ASN A 149 -18.88 -20.23 13.73
CA ASN A 149 -17.55 -19.63 13.76
C ASN A 149 -16.45 -20.69 13.76
N TYR A 150 -16.61 -21.74 14.56
CA TYR A 150 -15.67 -22.84 14.64
C TYR A 150 -15.59 -23.64 13.33
N ILE A 151 -16.74 -24.04 12.78
CA ILE A 151 -16.81 -24.82 11.55
C ILE A 151 -16.25 -24.03 10.35
N ASP A 152 -16.56 -22.74 10.24
CA ASP A 152 -16.03 -21.86 9.20
C ASP A 152 -14.52 -21.65 9.34
N PHE A 153 -14.00 -21.57 10.58
CA PHE A 153 -12.56 -21.52 10.81
C PHE A 153 -11.87 -22.80 10.33
N GLU A 154 -12.31 -23.98 10.78
CA GLU A 154 -11.65 -25.24 10.41
C GLU A 154 -11.75 -25.50 8.91
N ALA A 155 -12.88 -25.16 8.27
CA ALA A 155 -13.02 -25.21 6.81
C ALA A 155 -11.99 -24.32 6.09
N ARG A 156 -11.74 -23.10 6.60
CA ARG A 156 -10.68 -22.23 6.07
C ARG A 156 -9.30 -22.80 6.34
N ASN A 157 -9.08 -23.39 7.51
CA ASN A 157 -7.79 -23.88 7.98
C ASN A 157 -7.32 -25.18 7.30
N MET A 158 -8.22 -25.90 6.61
CA MET A 158 -7.89 -27.10 5.82
C MET A 158 -6.69 -26.97 4.87
N VAL A 159 -6.36 -25.75 4.47
CA VAL A 159 -5.22 -25.39 3.62
C VAL A 159 -3.87 -25.41 4.35
N SER A 160 -3.86 -25.14 5.65
CA SER A 160 -2.66 -25.02 6.50
C SER A 160 -2.34 -26.32 7.24
N VAL A 161 -3.31 -27.21 7.36
CA VAL A 161 -3.19 -28.50 8.06
C VAL A 161 -2.22 -29.42 7.33
N LYS A 162 -1.20 -29.91 8.06
CA LYS A 162 -0.27 -30.92 7.55
C LYS A 162 -0.85 -32.31 7.73
N PHE A 163 -1.09 -33.02 6.64
CA PHE A 163 -1.60 -34.38 6.70
C PHE A 163 -0.47 -35.38 6.89
N VAL A 164 -0.54 -36.17 7.96
CA VAL A 164 0.43 -37.23 8.23
C VAL A 164 -0.06 -38.54 7.60
N ASN A 165 0.83 -39.22 6.87
CA ASN A 165 0.54 -40.51 6.25
C ASN A 165 0.49 -41.63 7.30
N THR A 166 -0.47 -42.56 7.14
CA THR A 166 -0.64 -43.82 7.92
C THR A 166 0.67 -44.55 8.27
N LYS A 167 1.65 -44.58 7.35
CA LYS A 167 2.97 -45.20 7.59
C LYS A 167 3.81 -44.49 8.67
N ALA A 168 3.79 -43.16 8.72
CA ALA A 168 4.64 -42.39 9.64
C ALA A 168 4.23 -42.59 11.12
N PHE A 169 2.96 -42.93 11.36
CA PHE A 169 2.44 -43.26 12.69
C PHE A 169 3.05 -44.52 13.29
N LEU A 170 3.37 -45.53 12.47
CA LEU A 170 3.79 -46.85 12.96
C LEU A 170 5.27 -46.95 13.33
N TYR A 171 6.12 -46.01 12.86
CA TYR A 171 7.58 -46.12 12.93
C TYR A 171 8.31 -45.01 13.70
N GLY A 172 7.59 -44.12 14.40
CA GLY A 172 8.26 -43.15 15.29
C GLY A 172 7.45 -41.91 15.69
N ASN A 173 6.29 -41.65 15.07
CA ASN A 173 5.49 -40.44 15.33
C ASN A 173 4.05 -40.77 15.76
N TYR A 174 3.93 -41.80 16.61
CA TYR A 174 2.68 -42.37 17.08
C TYR A 174 1.66 -41.35 17.62
N ASN A 175 2.13 -40.32 18.34
CA ASN A 175 1.29 -39.30 18.95
C ASN A 175 0.76 -38.24 17.96
N SER A 176 1.24 -38.19 16.72
CA SER A 176 0.91 -37.09 15.79
C SER A 176 -0.56 -37.07 15.33
N ARG A 177 -1.34 -38.16 15.54
CA ARG A 177 -2.77 -38.21 15.20
C ARG A 177 -3.58 -37.41 16.21
N HIS A 178 -3.03 -37.31 17.42
CA HIS A 178 -3.52 -36.54 18.55
C HIS A 178 -2.77 -35.21 18.65
N ASP A 179 -2.24 -34.71 17.53
CA ASP A 179 -1.86 -33.31 17.41
C ASP A 179 -3.12 -32.46 17.34
N ASN A 180 -3.12 -31.35 18.06
CA ASN A 180 -4.35 -30.57 18.27
C ASN A 180 -4.93 -30.02 16.97
N TYR A 181 -4.13 -29.56 16.00
CA TYR A 181 -4.65 -29.12 14.70
C TYR A 181 -5.39 -30.25 13.95
N ILE A 182 -4.97 -31.51 14.08
CA ILE A 182 -5.67 -32.67 13.47
C ILE A 182 -6.97 -32.95 14.23
N GLU A 183 -6.92 -32.89 15.56
CA GLU A 183 -8.08 -33.10 16.41
C GLU A 183 -9.13 -32.00 16.24
N GLY A 184 -8.72 -30.74 16.03
CA GLY A 184 -9.60 -29.60 15.75
C GLY A 184 -10.40 -29.81 14.47
N VAL A 185 -9.74 -30.06 13.35
CA VAL A 185 -10.46 -30.37 12.10
C VAL A 185 -11.37 -31.59 12.26
N SER A 186 -10.88 -32.64 12.92
CA SER A 186 -11.66 -33.87 13.14
C SER A 186 -12.91 -33.62 13.99
N LEU A 187 -12.83 -32.75 15.00
CA LEU A 187 -13.96 -32.34 15.84
C LEU A 187 -14.98 -31.55 15.01
N ALA A 188 -14.55 -30.59 14.18
CA ALA A 188 -15.44 -29.88 13.25
C ALA A 188 -16.21 -30.83 12.33
N THR A 189 -15.54 -31.82 11.73
CA THR A 189 -16.22 -32.83 10.89
C THR A 189 -17.18 -33.73 11.67
N THR A 190 -16.95 -33.89 12.98
CA THR A 190 -17.80 -34.69 13.87
C THR A 190 -19.06 -33.94 14.27
N VAL A 191 -19.05 -32.61 14.37
CA VAL A 191 -20.19 -31.79 14.80
C VAL A 191 -20.97 -31.15 13.65
N MET A 192 -20.31 -30.94 12.51
CA MET A 192 -20.93 -30.38 11.30
C MET A 192 -22.13 -31.23 10.84
N GLY A 193 -23.24 -30.56 10.53
CA GLY A 193 -24.46 -31.18 10.03
C GLY A 193 -25.22 -32.03 11.06
N LYS A 194 -24.81 -32.05 12.34
CA LYS A 194 -25.54 -32.79 13.38
C LYS A 194 -26.71 -31.99 13.96
N PRO A 195 -27.83 -32.66 14.29
CA PRO A 195 -28.91 -32.03 15.07
C PRO A 195 -28.42 -31.68 16.48
N PRO A 196 -29.03 -30.67 17.14
CA PRO A 196 -30.17 -29.88 16.68
C PRO A 196 -29.82 -28.73 15.73
N PHE A 197 -28.54 -28.33 15.64
CA PHE A 197 -28.16 -27.09 14.94
C PHE A 197 -28.02 -27.26 13.42
N ASN A 198 -27.65 -28.45 12.94
CA ASN A 198 -27.45 -28.76 11.52
C ASN A 198 -26.52 -27.77 10.78
N VAL A 199 -25.50 -27.28 11.46
CA VAL A 199 -24.59 -26.24 10.94
C VAL A 199 -23.67 -26.80 9.86
N MET A 200 -23.59 -26.09 8.73
CA MET A 200 -22.66 -26.35 7.63
C MET A 200 -21.76 -25.12 7.44
N PRO A 201 -20.57 -25.23 6.84
CA PRO A 201 -19.76 -24.06 6.53
C PRO A 201 -20.50 -23.09 5.59
N GLU A 202 -20.56 -21.81 5.95
CA GLU A 202 -21.31 -20.77 5.22
C GLU A 202 -20.37 -19.66 4.71
N ASN A 203 -19.36 -19.25 5.49
CA ASN A 203 -18.47 -18.14 5.15
C ASN A 203 -17.16 -18.58 4.48
N VAL A 204 -17.22 -19.63 3.66
CA VAL A 204 -16.05 -20.28 3.05
C VAL A 204 -16.31 -20.65 1.58
N THR A 205 -15.26 -21.01 0.84
CA THR A 205 -15.43 -21.44 -0.56
C THR A 205 -16.01 -22.86 -0.65
N PRO A 206 -16.70 -23.21 -1.76
CA PRO A 206 -17.14 -24.59 -1.98
C PRO A 206 -16.00 -25.62 -1.95
N ILE A 207 -14.78 -25.22 -2.32
CA ILE A 207 -13.58 -26.06 -2.25
C ILE A 207 -13.17 -26.33 -0.80
N GLN A 208 -13.19 -25.29 0.06
CA GLN A 208 -12.91 -25.43 1.49
C GLN A 208 -13.91 -26.36 2.18
N THR A 209 -15.20 -26.19 1.91
CA THR A 209 -16.26 -27.10 2.40
C THR A 209 -16.02 -28.53 1.94
N ALA A 210 -15.74 -28.74 0.64
CA ALA A 210 -15.49 -30.07 0.10
C ALA A 210 -14.24 -30.72 0.71
N ARG A 211 -13.16 -29.97 0.96
CA ARG A 211 -11.96 -30.48 1.64
C ARG A 211 -12.28 -30.93 3.07
N LEU A 212 -13.01 -30.12 3.85
CA LEU A 212 -13.41 -30.47 5.21
C LEU A 212 -14.27 -31.75 5.22
N GLN A 213 -15.27 -31.85 4.33
CA GLN A 213 -16.11 -33.04 4.19
C GLN A 213 -15.31 -34.29 3.78
N SER A 214 -14.46 -34.15 2.76
CA SER A 214 -13.53 -35.20 2.32
C SER A 214 -12.69 -35.69 3.50
N TYR A 215 -12.12 -34.78 4.27
CA TYR A 215 -11.29 -35.12 5.41
C TYR A 215 -12.05 -35.87 6.51
N GLY A 216 -13.31 -35.51 6.78
CA GLY A 216 -14.15 -36.26 7.72
C GLY A 216 -14.29 -37.73 7.34
N GLU A 217 -14.44 -38.04 6.05
CA GLU A 217 -14.48 -39.43 5.56
C GLU A 217 -13.11 -40.11 5.63
N GLN A 218 -12.01 -39.37 5.46
CA GLN A 218 -10.65 -39.90 5.63
C GLN A 218 -10.37 -40.29 7.08
N VAL A 219 -10.81 -39.49 8.05
CA VAL A 219 -10.70 -39.79 9.48
C VAL A 219 -11.51 -41.04 9.83
N LYS A 220 -12.76 -41.14 9.35
CA LYS A 220 -13.57 -42.36 9.54
C LYS A 220 -12.89 -43.59 8.94
N ALA A 221 -12.32 -43.47 7.75
CA ALA A 221 -11.57 -44.55 7.11
C ALA A 221 -10.33 -44.93 7.93
N PHE A 222 -9.59 -43.97 8.48
CA PHE A 222 -8.45 -44.23 9.36
C PHE A 222 -8.87 -45.06 10.60
N ASP A 223 -9.95 -44.65 11.29
CA ASP A 223 -10.44 -45.36 12.48
C ASP A 223 -10.92 -46.78 12.15
N GLN A 224 -11.57 -46.95 10.99
CA GLN A 224 -11.97 -48.27 10.50
C GLN A 224 -10.75 -49.13 10.15
N ALA A 225 -9.74 -48.56 9.49
CA ALA A 225 -8.47 -49.25 9.20
C ALA A 225 -7.77 -49.68 10.49
N ALA A 226 -7.76 -48.84 11.53
CA ALA A 226 -7.19 -49.19 12.83
C ALA A 226 -7.89 -50.39 13.46
N ARG A 227 -9.23 -50.42 13.46
CA ARG A 227 -10.01 -51.56 13.98
C ARG A 227 -9.76 -52.84 13.17
N GLN A 228 -9.69 -52.72 11.86
CA GLN A 228 -9.39 -53.84 10.96
C GLN A 228 -7.96 -54.36 11.19
N ARG A 229 -6.99 -53.46 11.35
CA ARG A 229 -5.60 -53.77 11.69
C ARG A 229 -5.51 -54.53 13.02
N HIS A 230 -6.12 -53.99 14.07
CA HIS A 230 -6.19 -54.62 15.39
C HIS A 230 -6.71 -56.05 15.28
N SER A 231 -7.82 -56.24 14.57
CA SER A 231 -8.40 -57.56 14.49
C SER A 231 -7.60 -58.53 13.60
N LEU A 232 -7.01 -58.06 12.49
CA LEU A 232 -6.13 -58.88 11.65
C LEU A 232 -4.90 -59.36 12.41
N VAL A 233 -4.38 -58.57 13.36
CA VAL A 233 -3.21 -58.92 14.18
C VAL A 233 -3.59 -59.77 15.39
N ASN A 234 -4.55 -59.32 16.20
CA ASN A 234 -4.84 -59.92 17.51
C ASN A 234 -5.81 -61.10 17.44
N ASP A 235 -6.71 -61.13 16.45
CA ASP A 235 -7.75 -62.15 16.35
C ASP A 235 -7.46 -63.16 15.24
N LEU A 236 -6.25 -63.18 14.66
CA LEU A 236 -5.91 -63.91 13.44
C LEU A 236 -6.40 -65.37 13.43
N ASN A 237 -6.19 -66.09 14.53
CA ASN A 237 -6.56 -67.51 14.67
C ASN A 237 -8.08 -67.73 14.82
N MET A 238 -8.85 -66.67 15.07
CA MET A 238 -10.31 -66.70 15.22
C MET A 238 -11.03 -66.26 13.94
N LEU A 239 -10.30 -65.78 12.91
CA LEU A 239 -10.87 -65.33 11.65
C LEU A 239 -11.01 -66.49 10.66
N SER A 240 -12.21 -66.69 10.11
CA SER A 240 -12.38 -67.56 8.94
C SER A 240 -11.72 -66.94 7.70
N ASN A 241 -11.36 -67.76 6.71
CA ASN A 241 -10.73 -67.29 5.48
C ASN A 241 -11.55 -66.21 4.75
N ASN A 242 -12.88 -66.33 4.75
CA ASN A 242 -13.77 -65.36 4.12
C ASN A 242 -13.78 -64.02 4.87
N ILE A 243 -13.86 -64.06 6.21
CA ILE A 243 -13.85 -62.84 7.04
C ILE A 243 -12.48 -62.15 6.95
N LYS A 244 -11.40 -62.92 6.95
CA LYS A 244 -10.03 -62.41 6.75
C LYS A 244 -9.88 -61.73 5.39
N ALA A 245 -10.40 -62.36 4.33
CA ALA A 245 -10.37 -61.82 2.97
C ALA A 245 -11.22 -60.55 2.80
N GLU A 246 -12.35 -60.44 3.48
CA GLU A 246 -13.17 -59.22 3.50
C GLU A 246 -12.47 -58.10 4.26
N ARG A 247 -11.97 -58.39 5.47
CA ARG A 247 -11.24 -57.42 6.31
C ARG A 247 -9.97 -56.91 5.64
N ALA A 248 -9.24 -57.77 4.94
CA ALA A 248 -8.06 -57.37 4.18
C ALA A 248 -8.41 -56.37 3.06
N ALA A 249 -9.51 -56.59 2.33
CA ALA A 249 -9.92 -55.70 1.26
C ALA A 249 -10.36 -54.33 1.81
N ASP A 250 -11.16 -54.34 2.87
CA ASP A 250 -11.65 -53.10 3.49
C ASP A 250 -10.54 -52.34 4.22
N PHE A 251 -9.61 -53.05 4.86
CA PHE A 251 -8.40 -52.47 5.43
C PHE A 251 -7.60 -51.70 4.40
N LEU A 252 -7.26 -52.34 3.27
CA LEU A 252 -6.50 -51.68 2.20
C LEU A 252 -7.26 -50.49 1.60
N PHE A 253 -8.57 -50.62 1.36
CA PHE A 253 -9.37 -49.51 0.87
C PHE A 253 -9.34 -48.33 1.84
N ASN A 254 -9.55 -48.58 3.12
CA ASN A 254 -9.52 -47.56 4.15
C ASN A 254 -8.15 -46.90 4.32
N LEU A 255 -7.05 -47.64 4.14
CA LEU A 255 -5.71 -47.06 4.09
C LEU A 255 -5.53 -46.10 2.91
N TYR A 256 -5.99 -46.47 1.72
CA TYR A 256 -5.92 -45.55 0.58
C TYR A 256 -6.78 -44.29 0.79
N ILE A 257 -7.98 -44.44 1.35
CA ILE A 257 -8.85 -43.29 1.64
C ILE A 257 -8.19 -42.37 2.68
N SER A 258 -7.72 -42.91 3.80
CA SER A 258 -7.08 -42.11 4.87
C SER A 258 -5.81 -41.36 4.43
N ASN A 259 -5.13 -41.80 3.36
CA ASN A 259 -3.94 -41.14 2.83
C ASN A 259 -4.23 -40.09 1.73
N ILE A 260 -5.49 -39.82 1.37
CA ILE A 260 -5.83 -38.93 0.23
C ILE A 260 -5.23 -37.54 0.42
N SER A 261 -5.45 -36.88 1.56
CA SER A 261 -5.01 -35.50 1.74
C SER A 261 -3.47 -35.37 1.73
N ALA A 262 -2.75 -36.35 2.30
CA ALA A 262 -1.28 -36.37 2.23
C ALA A 262 -0.77 -36.52 0.77
N CYS A 263 -1.45 -37.33 -0.04
CA CYS A 263 -1.12 -37.48 -1.46
C CYS A 263 -1.48 -36.24 -2.29
N MET A 264 -2.56 -35.53 -1.93
CA MET A 264 -2.95 -34.28 -2.58
C MET A 264 -1.98 -33.14 -2.25
N ASP A 265 -1.49 -33.05 -1.01
CA ASP A 265 -0.47 -32.07 -0.62
C ASP A 265 0.82 -32.25 -1.43
N ASP A 266 1.29 -33.49 -1.67
CA ASP A 266 2.43 -33.75 -2.57
C ASP A 266 2.16 -33.28 -4.01
N ARG A 267 0.96 -33.55 -4.54
CA ARG A 267 0.55 -33.10 -5.87
C ARG A 267 0.51 -31.57 -5.97
N GLU A 268 0.00 -30.90 -4.95
CA GLU A 268 -0.07 -29.44 -4.86
C GLU A 268 1.32 -28.83 -4.72
N ASN A 269 2.21 -29.41 -3.91
CA ASN A 269 3.60 -29.00 -3.80
C ASN A 269 4.34 -29.15 -5.14
N LYS A 270 4.10 -30.24 -5.89
CA LYS A 270 4.63 -30.38 -7.26
C LYS A 270 4.10 -29.29 -8.19
N MET A 271 2.82 -28.94 -8.08
CA MET A 271 2.23 -27.84 -8.85
C MET A 271 2.82 -26.48 -8.46
N LYS A 272 2.97 -26.20 -7.16
CA LYS A 272 3.64 -25.03 -6.61
C LYS A 272 5.06 -24.89 -7.15
N ASN A 273 5.87 -25.93 -7.03
CA ASN A 273 7.26 -25.94 -7.51
C ASN A 273 7.30 -25.69 -9.01
N ARG A 274 6.41 -26.34 -9.77
CA ARG A 274 6.33 -26.15 -11.22
C ARG A 274 6.00 -24.71 -11.61
N ILE A 275 5.05 -24.08 -10.92
CA ILE A 275 4.65 -22.69 -11.21
C ILE A 275 5.77 -21.75 -10.75
N PHE A 276 6.23 -21.86 -9.50
CA PHE A 276 7.22 -20.97 -8.92
C PHE A 276 8.57 -21.04 -9.62
N TYR A 277 9.17 -22.23 -9.73
CA TYR A 277 10.45 -22.38 -10.44
C TYR A 277 10.28 -22.20 -11.95
N GLY A 278 9.07 -22.44 -12.47
CA GLY A 278 8.68 -21.95 -13.79
C GLY A 278 8.92 -20.45 -13.93
N TYR A 279 8.43 -19.62 -13.00
CA TYR A 279 8.67 -18.18 -12.98
C TYR A 279 10.13 -17.80 -12.74
N ILE A 280 10.81 -18.42 -11.77
CA ILE A 280 12.23 -18.13 -11.50
C ILE A 280 13.09 -18.41 -12.74
N LYS A 281 12.86 -19.56 -13.40
CA LYS A 281 13.51 -19.92 -14.67
C LYS A 281 13.11 -18.95 -15.78
N GLN A 282 11.86 -18.47 -15.80
CA GLN A 282 11.42 -17.40 -16.71
C GLN A 282 12.13 -16.06 -16.45
N LEU A 283 12.64 -15.82 -15.25
CA LEU A 283 13.42 -14.62 -14.93
C LEU A 283 14.93 -14.85 -15.08
N GLY A 284 15.32 -15.97 -15.70
CA GLY A 284 16.71 -16.37 -15.89
C GLY A 284 17.44 -16.63 -14.56
N GLY A 285 16.69 -17.07 -13.55
CA GLY A 285 17.21 -17.72 -12.35
C GLY A 285 17.34 -19.25 -12.55
N PRO A 286 17.79 -19.96 -11.51
CA PRO A 286 18.12 -21.37 -11.57
C PRO A 286 16.89 -22.27 -11.74
N ASP A 287 17.12 -23.45 -12.32
CA ASP A 287 16.11 -24.48 -12.50
C ASP A 287 15.96 -25.33 -11.23
N GLY A 288 15.06 -24.92 -10.34
CA GLY A 288 14.74 -25.67 -9.12
C GLY A 288 13.90 -26.94 -9.32
N LEU A 289 13.78 -27.45 -10.56
CA LEU A 289 13.07 -28.69 -10.90
C LEU A 289 13.98 -29.77 -11.48
N GLY A 290 15.24 -29.45 -11.77
CA GLY A 290 16.19 -30.39 -12.36
C GLY A 290 16.87 -31.28 -11.31
N ASP A 291 17.56 -32.32 -11.77
CA ASP A 291 18.37 -33.19 -10.90
C ASP A 291 19.76 -32.60 -10.60
N ASP A 292 20.10 -31.43 -11.17
CA ASP A 292 21.38 -30.76 -10.98
C ASP A 292 21.49 -30.17 -9.55
N PRO A 293 22.41 -30.67 -8.71
CA PRO A 293 22.58 -30.20 -7.33
C PRO A 293 22.97 -28.72 -7.23
N GLU A 294 23.70 -28.18 -8.20
CA GLU A 294 24.15 -26.77 -8.18
C GLU A 294 22.97 -25.83 -8.47
N GLU A 295 22.14 -26.16 -9.46
CA GLU A 295 20.91 -25.43 -9.79
C GLU A 295 19.92 -25.47 -8.62
N ASN A 296 19.76 -26.62 -7.97
CA ASN A 296 18.92 -26.76 -6.78
C ASN A 296 19.44 -25.96 -5.59
N MET A 297 20.76 -25.95 -5.38
CA MET A 297 21.38 -25.14 -4.32
C MET A 297 21.25 -23.63 -4.59
N ALA A 298 21.38 -23.22 -5.86
CA ALA A 298 21.15 -21.85 -6.28
C ALA A 298 19.68 -21.42 -6.11
N ALA A 299 18.73 -22.30 -6.40
CA ALA A 299 17.31 -22.08 -6.18
C ALA A 299 16.98 -21.93 -4.69
N GLY A 300 17.53 -22.80 -3.84
CA GLY A 300 17.43 -22.66 -2.38
C GLY A 300 18.04 -21.36 -1.86
N SER A 301 19.13 -20.90 -2.47
CA SER A 301 19.82 -19.64 -2.12
C SER A 301 19.05 -18.37 -2.50
N ILE A 302 18.04 -18.48 -3.36
CA ILE A 302 17.12 -17.37 -3.68
C ILE A 302 16.11 -17.20 -2.55
N LEU A 303 15.53 -18.30 -2.08
CA LEU A 303 14.56 -18.29 -0.98
C LEU A 303 15.22 -17.81 0.33
N SER A 304 16.45 -18.25 0.62
CA SER A 304 17.17 -17.80 1.82
C SER A 304 17.71 -16.37 1.72
N GLY A 305 17.98 -15.88 0.50
CA GLY A 305 18.53 -14.55 0.25
C GLY A 305 17.52 -13.41 0.23
N ASP A 306 16.23 -13.72 0.10
CA ASP A 306 15.15 -12.73 0.06
C ASP A 306 13.84 -13.21 0.70
N LYS A 307 13.49 -12.60 1.84
CA LYS A 307 12.28 -12.95 2.60
C LYS A 307 11.00 -12.76 1.81
N ASN A 308 10.93 -11.78 0.91
CA ASN A 308 9.72 -11.55 0.11
C ASN A 308 9.50 -12.68 -0.89
N ILE A 309 10.57 -13.19 -1.48
CA ILE A 309 10.50 -14.34 -2.38
C ILE A 309 10.11 -15.60 -1.60
N ALA A 310 10.67 -15.82 -0.41
CA ALA A 310 10.26 -16.92 0.46
C ALA A 310 8.77 -16.86 0.83
N TYR A 311 8.25 -15.68 1.19
CA TYR A 311 6.82 -15.52 1.46
C TYR A 311 5.97 -15.73 0.21
N ALA A 312 6.40 -15.25 -0.96
CA ALA A 312 5.69 -15.47 -2.22
C ALA A 312 5.60 -16.96 -2.59
N TYR A 313 6.63 -17.75 -2.25
CA TYR A 313 6.65 -19.20 -2.44
C TYR A 313 5.59 -19.92 -1.59
N GLU A 314 5.50 -19.59 -0.29
CA GLU A 314 4.46 -20.12 0.59
C GLU A 314 3.06 -19.63 0.17
N ASP A 315 2.98 -18.38 -0.27
CA ASP A 315 1.88 -17.75 -1.01
C ASP A 315 1.16 -18.60 -2.02
N LEU A 316 2.00 -19.16 -2.87
CA LEU A 316 1.57 -19.93 -3.99
C LEU A 316 0.97 -21.26 -3.55
N ASN A 317 1.53 -21.86 -2.51
CA ASN A 317 0.98 -23.07 -1.92
C ASN A 317 -0.46 -22.83 -1.45
N GLN A 318 -0.64 -21.75 -0.70
CA GLN A 318 -1.93 -21.35 -0.16
C GLN A 318 -2.94 -21.06 -1.28
N THR A 319 -2.52 -20.29 -2.29
CA THR A 319 -3.37 -19.94 -3.44
C THR A 319 -3.83 -21.19 -4.20
N ILE A 320 -2.96 -22.19 -4.37
CA ILE A 320 -3.31 -23.47 -5.00
C ILE A 320 -4.34 -24.21 -4.15
N LYS A 321 -4.12 -24.32 -2.84
CA LYS A 321 -5.00 -25.06 -1.93
C LYS A 321 -6.40 -24.45 -1.79
N GLU A 322 -6.48 -23.12 -1.73
CA GLU A 322 -7.76 -22.40 -1.59
C GLU A 322 -8.64 -22.49 -2.83
N ASN A 323 -8.03 -22.63 -4.03
CA ASN A 323 -8.73 -22.44 -5.30
C ASN A 323 -8.70 -23.67 -6.22
N THR A 324 -8.10 -24.78 -5.81
CA THR A 324 -8.09 -26.03 -6.57
C THR A 324 -8.48 -27.24 -5.71
N ILE A 325 -9.06 -28.27 -6.32
CA ILE A 325 -9.36 -29.56 -5.69
C ILE A 325 -9.18 -30.72 -6.67
N GLY A 326 -8.83 -31.91 -6.16
CA GLY A 326 -8.76 -33.14 -6.96
C GLY A 326 -10.11 -33.87 -7.11
N ASN A 327 -10.25 -34.69 -8.16
CA ASN A 327 -11.47 -35.48 -8.36
C ASN A 327 -11.75 -36.45 -7.20
N ILE A 328 -10.71 -37.06 -6.62
CA ILE A 328 -10.91 -38.02 -5.52
C ILE A 328 -11.47 -37.34 -4.27
N GLU A 329 -10.99 -36.15 -3.91
CA GLU A 329 -11.51 -35.35 -2.79
C GLU A 329 -12.93 -34.87 -3.09
N ALA A 330 -13.18 -34.36 -4.31
CA ALA A 330 -14.51 -33.91 -4.72
C ALA A 330 -15.56 -35.03 -4.71
N ILE A 331 -15.17 -36.26 -5.09
CA ILE A 331 -16.05 -37.43 -5.01
C ILE A 331 -16.28 -37.81 -3.55
N LEU A 332 -15.22 -37.87 -2.74
CA LEU A 332 -15.31 -38.28 -1.34
C LEU A 332 -16.18 -37.31 -0.52
N ALA A 333 -16.10 -36.01 -0.81
CA ALA A 333 -16.94 -34.98 -0.22
C ALA A 333 -18.43 -35.09 -0.61
N SER A 334 -18.73 -35.75 -1.74
CA SER A 334 -20.11 -35.86 -2.22
C SER A 334 -20.94 -36.84 -1.38
N PRO A 335 -22.28 -36.69 -1.34
CA PRO A 335 -23.15 -37.67 -0.69
C PRO A 335 -22.90 -39.09 -1.19
N GLY A 336 -22.61 -40.01 -0.26
CA GLY A 336 -22.24 -41.40 -0.56
C GLY A 336 -20.89 -41.57 -1.28
N GLY A 337 -20.00 -40.57 -1.18
CA GLY A 337 -18.70 -40.55 -1.83
C GLY A 337 -17.81 -41.74 -1.50
N TYR A 338 -17.75 -42.11 -0.22
CA TYR A 338 -17.02 -43.28 0.27
C TYR A 338 -17.45 -44.58 -0.47
N ASP A 339 -18.76 -44.86 -0.52
CA ASP A 339 -19.30 -46.04 -1.20
C ASP A 339 -19.09 -46.01 -2.71
N LYS A 340 -19.16 -44.81 -3.33
CA LYS A 340 -18.85 -44.65 -4.76
C LYS A 340 -17.40 -45.04 -5.04
N LEU A 341 -16.45 -44.54 -4.24
CA LEU A 341 -15.03 -44.90 -4.39
C LEU A 341 -14.82 -46.40 -4.09
N LYS A 342 -15.46 -46.95 -3.07
CA LYS A 342 -15.36 -48.39 -2.75
C LYS A 342 -15.80 -49.25 -3.93
N ARG A 343 -16.95 -48.95 -4.53
CA ARG A 343 -17.45 -49.67 -5.73
C ARG A 343 -16.47 -49.59 -6.91
N LEU A 344 -15.81 -48.45 -7.11
CA LEU A 344 -14.85 -48.26 -8.21
C LEU A 344 -13.53 -49.01 -8.00
N TYR A 345 -13.03 -49.05 -6.76
CA TYR A 345 -11.65 -49.52 -6.49
C TYR A 345 -11.55 -50.91 -5.87
N ILE A 346 -12.56 -51.42 -5.16
CA ILE A 346 -12.42 -52.65 -4.36
C ILE A 346 -12.04 -53.88 -5.20
N SER A 347 -12.51 -53.97 -6.45
CA SER A 347 -12.14 -55.07 -7.37
C SER A 347 -10.67 -55.01 -7.78
N SER A 348 -10.13 -53.81 -7.99
CA SER A 348 -8.72 -53.60 -8.32
C SER A 348 -7.82 -53.85 -7.11
N ILE A 349 -8.26 -53.45 -5.91
CA ILE A 349 -7.56 -53.70 -4.65
C ILE A 349 -7.43 -55.20 -4.37
N LYS A 350 -8.50 -55.98 -4.58
CA LYS A 350 -8.46 -57.45 -4.42
C LYS A 350 -7.51 -58.17 -5.38
N LYS A 351 -7.03 -57.50 -6.44
CA LYS A 351 -6.02 -58.03 -7.37
C LYS A 351 -4.59 -57.63 -6.99
N SER A 352 -4.41 -56.85 -5.92
CA SER A 352 -3.10 -56.31 -5.56
C SER A 352 -2.25 -57.35 -4.83
N PRO A 353 -0.90 -57.28 -4.94
CA PRO A 353 0.00 -58.16 -4.20
C PRO A 353 -0.17 -58.05 -2.68
N GLU A 354 -0.46 -56.85 -2.19
CA GLU A 354 -0.62 -56.57 -0.76
C GLU A 354 -1.87 -57.26 -0.19
N TYR A 355 -2.96 -57.29 -0.95
CA TYR A 355 -4.14 -58.07 -0.60
C TYR A 355 -3.82 -59.56 -0.47
N ALA A 356 -3.15 -60.13 -1.48
CA ALA A 356 -2.76 -61.53 -1.47
C ALA A 356 -1.84 -61.86 -0.29
N ALA A 357 -0.90 -60.98 0.04
CA ALA A 357 0.01 -61.17 1.18
C ALA A 357 -0.74 -61.24 2.52
N ILE A 358 -1.68 -60.32 2.77
CA ILE A 358 -2.49 -60.32 4.01
C ILE A 358 -3.37 -61.56 4.09
N VAL A 359 -4.04 -61.92 2.99
CA VAL A 359 -4.94 -63.11 2.97
C VAL A 359 -4.15 -64.39 3.22
N ASN A 360 -2.95 -64.52 2.67
CA ASN A 360 -2.11 -65.71 2.77
C ASN A 360 -1.25 -65.79 4.05
N ALA A 361 -1.18 -64.72 4.85
CA ALA A 361 -0.38 -64.69 6.08
C ALA A 361 -0.85 -65.73 7.10
N ALA A 362 -0.03 -66.74 7.41
CA ALA A 362 -0.43 -67.86 8.28
C ALA A 362 -0.13 -67.62 9.76
N THR A 363 0.85 -66.75 10.06
CA THR A 363 1.26 -66.44 11.43
C THR A 363 1.06 -64.96 11.74
N GLU A 364 0.98 -64.62 13.03
CA GLU A 364 0.95 -63.22 13.48
C GLU A 364 2.16 -62.43 12.96
N ALA A 365 3.34 -63.06 12.96
CA ALA A 365 4.57 -62.45 12.48
C ALA A 365 4.54 -62.15 10.97
N ASP A 366 3.92 -63.02 10.17
CA ASP A 366 3.72 -62.82 8.73
C ASP A 366 2.64 -61.76 8.47
N MET A 367 1.59 -61.73 9.30
CA MET A 367 0.53 -60.72 9.21
C MET A 367 1.07 -59.32 9.49
N ILE A 368 1.89 -59.16 10.52
CA ILE A 368 2.55 -57.89 10.84
C ILE A 368 3.44 -57.44 9.67
N ASP A 369 4.22 -58.34 9.07
CA ASP A 369 5.04 -58.01 7.90
C ASP A 369 4.17 -57.60 6.70
N ALA A 370 3.10 -58.35 6.40
CA ALA A 370 2.20 -58.07 5.29
C ALA A 370 1.46 -56.75 5.45
N ILE A 371 0.98 -56.43 6.67
CA ILE A 371 0.35 -55.14 6.98
C ILE A 371 1.36 -54.01 6.85
N SER A 372 2.58 -54.15 7.39
CA SER A 372 3.63 -53.14 7.26
C SER A 372 3.96 -52.81 5.80
N ASP A 373 4.07 -53.84 4.95
CA ASP A 373 4.31 -53.66 3.52
C ASP A 373 3.09 -53.01 2.83
N ALA A 374 1.88 -53.39 3.21
CA ALA A 374 0.65 -52.79 2.72
C ALA A 374 0.53 -51.30 3.05
N GLU A 375 0.84 -50.88 4.27
CA GLU A 375 0.88 -49.48 4.70
C GLU A 375 1.86 -48.67 3.84
N SER A 376 3.02 -49.25 3.53
CA SER A 376 3.99 -48.64 2.63
C SER A 376 3.51 -48.55 1.18
N ALA A 377 2.75 -49.53 0.71
CA ALA A 377 2.18 -49.52 -0.63
C ALA A 377 0.96 -48.60 -0.75
N CYS A 378 0.20 -48.39 0.33
CA CYS A 378 -0.96 -47.50 0.35
C CYS A 378 -0.58 -46.03 0.57
N ALA A 379 0.71 -45.75 0.85
CA ALA A 379 1.25 -44.41 0.95
C ALA A 379 1.31 -43.65 -0.38
N VAL A 380 1.07 -44.32 -1.51
CA VAL A 380 0.95 -43.66 -2.83
C VAL A 380 -0.50 -43.39 -3.16
N ASN A 381 -0.72 -42.38 -4.02
CA ASN A 381 -2.05 -41.98 -4.45
C ASN A 381 -2.80 -43.15 -5.11
N LEU A 382 -4.05 -43.36 -4.70
CA LEU A 382 -4.94 -44.40 -5.23
C LEU A 382 -5.09 -44.32 -6.76
N THR A 383 -5.10 -43.11 -7.33
CA THR A 383 -5.19 -42.91 -8.79
C THR A 383 -3.90 -43.29 -9.53
N ASP A 384 -2.74 -43.15 -8.88
CA ASP A 384 -1.45 -43.52 -9.46
C ASP A 384 -1.21 -45.03 -9.40
N LYS A 385 -1.67 -45.69 -8.33
CA LYS A 385 -1.60 -47.16 -8.19
C LYS A 385 -2.54 -47.87 -9.16
N PHE A 386 -3.76 -47.36 -9.34
CA PHE A 386 -4.80 -48.01 -10.16
C PHE A 386 -5.23 -47.13 -11.34
N LYS A 387 -4.28 -46.81 -12.23
CA LYS A 387 -4.47 -45.91 -13.39
C LYS A 387 -5.61 -46.29 -14.35
N SER A 388 -6.05 -47.56 -14.34
CA SER A 388 -7.14 -48.04 -15.19
C SER A 388 -8.53 -47.64 -14.69
N VAL A 389 -8.67 -47.21 -13.43
CA VAL A 389 -9.95 -46.79 -12.85
C VAL A 389 -10.27 -45.37 -13.31
N LYS A 390 -11.40 -45.18 -13.99
CA LYS A 390 -11.86 -43.86 -14.45
C LYS A 390 -12.73 -43.21 -13.38
N LEU A 391 -12.36 -41.99 -12.99
CA LEU A 391 -13.15 -41.17 -12.06
C LEU A 391 -14.11 -40.26 -12.81
N PRO A 392 -15.32 -40.01 -12.27
CA PRO A 392 -16.17 -38.92 -12.75
C PRO A 392 -15.49 -37.57 -12.51
N ASP A 393 -15.72 -36.61 -13.40
CA ASP A 393 -15.19 -35.25 -13.28
C ASP A 393 -16.07 -34.41 -12.34
N MET A 394 -15.72 -34.41 -11.05
CA MET A 394 -16.40 -33.63 -10.01
C MET A 394 -15.61 -32.39 -9.60
N ALA A 395 -14.32 -32.33 -9.92
CA ALA A 395 -13.45 -31.21 -9.56
C ALA A 395 -13.57 -30.02 -10.52
N SER A 396 -13.75 -30.25 -11.83
CA SER A 396 -13.77 -29.16 -12.82
C SER A 396 -14.83 -28.07 -12.53
N PRO A 397 -16.08 -28.40 -12.14
CA PRO A 397 -17.07 -27.37 -11.80
C PRO A 397 -16.62 -26.49 -10.62
N LEU A 398 -16.05 -27.08 -9.57
CA LEU A 398 -15.56 -26.37 -8.39
C LEU A 398 -14.36 -25.48 -8.73
N ASN A 399 -13.39 -26.03 -9.47
CA ASN A 399 -12.19 -25.30 -9.90
C ASN A 399 -12.53 -24.14 -10.85
N LYS A 400 -13.52 -24.31 -11.74
CA LYS A 400 -13.97 -23.26 -12.65
C LYS A 400 -14.54 -22.06 -11.89
N ALA A 401 -15.28 -22.30 -10.81
CA ALA A 401 -15.87 -21.25 -9.99
C ALA A 401 -14.84 -20.40 -9.22
N GLN A 402 -13.62 -20.92 -9.00
CA GLN A 402 -12.54 -20.21 -8.31
C GLN A 402 -11.41 -19.75 -9.25
N ARG A 403 -11.56 -19.91 -10.58
CA ARG A 403 -10.48 -19.68 -11.54
C ARG A 403 -9.95 -18.25 -11.53
N GLU A 404 -10.84 -17.28 -11.49
CA GLU A 404 -10.47 -15.86 -11.48
C GLU A 404 -9.62 -15.50 -10.25
N LYS A 405 -10.03 -15.97 -9.05
CA LYS A 405 -9.28 -15.75 -7.81
C LYS A 405 -7.91 -16.45 -7.83
N PHE A 406 -7.86 -17.66 -8.36
CA PHE A 406 -6.60 -18.38 -8.55
C PHE A 406 -5.64 -17.58 -9.45
N ASP A 407 -6.11 -17.12 -10.61
CA ASP A 407 -5.28 -16.38 -11.57
C ASP A 407 -4.82 -15.03 -10.99
N GLN A 408 -5.68 -14.30 -10.25
CA GLN A 408 -5.32 -13.07 -9.54
C GLN A 408 -4.26 -13.30 -8.45
N GLY A 409 -4.41 -14.36 -7.65
CA GLY A 409 -3.46 -14.72 -6.59
C GLY A 409 -2.08 -15.05 -7.16
N VAL A 410 -2.05 -15.87 -8.22
CA VAL A 410 -0.83 -16.24 -8.95
C VAL A 410 -0.14 -14.99 -9.55
N GLN A 411 -0.90 -14.04 -10.12
CA GLN A 411 -0.33 -12.80 -10.65
C GLN A 411 0.31 -11.92 -9.57
N LYS A 412 -0.31 -11.81 -8.39
CA LYS A 412 0.26 -11.06 -7.26
C LYS A 412 1.60 -11.65 -6.78
N ILE A 413 1.66 -12.98 -6.69
CA ILE A 413 2.88 -13.72 -6.33
C ILE A 413 3.97 -13.47 -7.37
N ARG A 414 3.62 -13.56 -8.66
CA ARG A 414 4.53 -13.29 -9.76
C ARG A 414 5.19 -11.92 -9.67
N ASN A 415 4.40 -10.85 -9.48
CA ASN A 415 4.92 -9.48 -9.35
C ASN A 415 5.91 -9.35 -8.18
N THR A 416 5.68 -10.08 -7.08
CA THR A 416 6.53 -10.07 -5.89
C THR A 416 7.87 -10.77 -6.17
N VAL A 417 7.83 -11.92 -6.83
CA VAL A 417 9.02 -12.68 -7.25
C VAL A 417 9.84 -11.87 -8.25
N GLU A 418 9.21 -11.25 -9.25
CA GLU A 418 9.88 -10.41 -10.26
C GLU A 418 10.67 -9.27 -9.62
N LYS A 419 10.07 -8.55 -8.66
CA LYS A 419 10.74 -7.50 -7.89
C LYS A 419 11.93 -8.03 -7.09
N GLY A 420 11.71 -9.10 -6.31
CA GLY A 420 12.75 -9.66 -5.45
C GLY A 420 13.96 -10.19 -6.24
N ILE A 421 13.71 -10.84 -7.39
CA ILE A 421 14.77 -11.29 -8.29
C ILE A 421 15.53 -10.09 -8.87
N GLY A 422 14.84 -9.01 -9.26
CA GLY A 422 15.49 -7.75 -9.64
C GLY A 422 16.45 -7.22 -8.57
N ASP A 423 16.06 -7.26 -7.29
CA ASP A 423 16.89 -6.82 -6.18
C ASP A 423 18.06 -7.77 -5.86
N ILE A 424 17.88 -9.09 -6.01
CA ILE A 424 18.98 -10.07 -5.90
C ILE A 424 20.01 -9.86 -7.01
N ILE A 425 19.54 -9.66 -8.24
CA ILE A 425 20.40 -9.43 -9.40
C ILE A 425 21.22 -8.16 -9.21
N LYS A 426 20.61 -7.06 -8.75
CA LYS A 426 21.33 -5.82 -8.41
C LYS A 426 22.43 -6.04 -7.36
N ARG A 427 22.14 -6.82 -6.31
CA ARG A 427 23.09 -7.09 -5.22
C ARG A 427 24.27 -7.97 -5.65
N ARG A 428 24.04 -8.97 -6.50
CA ARG A 428 25.04 -10.01 -6.83
C ARG A 428 25.94 -9.66 -8.01
N ASN A 429 25.61 -8.63 -8.80
CA ASN A 429 26.22 -8.45 -10.11
C ASN A 429 26.87 -7.05 -10.29
N ALA A 430 27.49 -6.54 -9.22
CA ALA A 430 28.36 -5.36 -9.27
C ALA A 430 29.65 -5.55 -10.12
N ALA A 431 29.82 -6.69 -10.80
CA ALA A 431 31.04 -7.05 -11.54
C ALA A 431 30.81 -7.42 -13.03
N ASN A 432 29.60 -7.35 -13.58
CA ASN A 432 29.36 -7.60 -15.01
C ASN A 432 28.75 -6.39 -15.71
N ALA A 433 29.39 -5.96 -16.81
CA ALA A 433 29.11 -4.76 -17.59
C ALA A 433 27.76 -4.74 -18.36
N LEU A 434 26.65 -5.16 -17.74
CA LEU A 434 25.30 -5.19 -18.34
C LEU A 434 24.25 -4.39 -17.55
N TYR A 435 24.69 -3.50 -16.64
CA TYR A 435 23.79 -2.72 -15.79
C TYR A 435 23.70 -1.28 -16.23
N MET A 436 22.46 -0.82 -16.37
CA MET A 436 22.12 0.59 -16.48
C MET A 436 22.51 1.33 -15.19
N ASN A 437 23.61 2.05 -15.22
CA ASN A 437 24.09 2.88 -14.12
C ASN A 437 23.65 4.31 -14.35
N GLY A 438 22.87 4.94 -13.47
CA GLY A 438 22.66 6.39 -13.53
C GLY A 438 21.97 6.93 -14.80
N ILE A 439 21.61 8.21 -14.78
CA ILE A 439 21.10 8.92 -15.96
C ILE A 439 21.90 10.18 -16.25
N GLU A 440 23.21 10.05 -16.15
CA GLU A 440 24.09 10.91 -16.94
C GLU A 440 23.92 10.52 -18.42
N THR A 441 24.09 11.49 -19.32
CA THR A 441 23.86 11.34 -20.77
C THR A 441 24.53 10.09 -21.35
N ASP A 442 25.70 9.73 -20.82
CA ASP A 442 26.54 8.62 -21.26
C ASP A 442 25.93 7.24 -20.91
N ASN A 443 25.04 7.18 -19.93
CA ASN A 443 24.39 5.94 -19.50
C ASN A 443 23.03 5.70 -20.15
N MET A 444 22.33 6.75 -20.63
CA MET A 444 21.10 6.57 -21.41
C MET A 444 21.35 5.86 -22.73
N GLN A 445 22.50 6.11 -23.35
CA GLN A 445 22.91 5.40 -24.56
C GLN A 445 23.08 3.91 -24.30
N ASN A 446 23.71 3.53 -23.19
CA ASN A 446 23.81 2.12 -22.78
C ASN A 446 22.42 1.49 -22.57
N ASN A 447 21.50 2.23 -21.93
CA ASN A 447 20.13 1.77 -21.67
C ASN A 447 19.34 1.55 -22.98
N ALA A 448 19.43 2.51 -23.91
CA ALA A 448 18.81 2.43 -25.23
C ALA A 448 19.40 1.30 -26.07
N VAL A 449 20.73 1.07 -26.02
CA VAL A 449 21.40 -0.06 -26.66
C VAL A 449 20.89 -1.38 -26.09
N CYS A 450 20.86 -1.53 -24.77
CA CYS A 450 20.32 -2.72 -24.10
C CYS A 450 18.86 -2.99 -24.49
N ILE A 451 17.99 -1.97 -24.50
CA ILE A 451 16.59 -2.14 -24.91
C ILE A 451 16.48 -2.48 -26.39
N ASN A 452 17.30 -1.90 -27.25
CA ASN A 452 17.35 -2.23 -28.67
C ASN A 452 17.80 -3.69 -28.90
N GLU A 453 18.77 -4.18 -28.13
CA GLU A 453 19.15 -5.60 -28.13
C GLU A 453 17.97 -6.49 -27.70
N LEU A 454 17.16 -6.08 -26.72
CA LEU A 454 15.94 -6.80 -26.36
C LEU A 454 14.96 -6.87 -27.53
N VAL A 455 14.79 -5.77 -28.27
CA VAL A 455 13.89 -5.71 -29.43
C VAL A 455 14.38 -6.61 -30.56
N GLU A 456 15.68 -6.58 -30.89
CA GLU A 456 16.25 -7.43 -31.95
C GLU A 456 16.23 -8.92 -31.55
N ASN A 457 16.47 -9.23 -30.27
CA ASN A 457 16.31 -10.60 -29.73
C ASN A 457 14.87 -11.12 -29.89
N ILE A 458 13.86 -10.28 -29.61
CA ILE A 458 12.45 -10.63 -29.75
C ILE A 458 12.03 -10.71 -31.23
N LYS A 459 12.56 -9.83 -32.09
CA LYS A 459 12.33 -9.82 -33.54
C LYS A 459 12.90 -11.07 -34.21
N GLY A 460 14.10 -11.51 -33.82
CA GLY A 460 14.75 -12.72 -34.34
C GLY A 460 13.92 -14.01 -34.16
N VAL A 461 13.04 -14.03 -33.15
CA VAL A 461 12.11 -15.14 -32.89
C VAL A 461 10.69 -14.89 -33.42
N ASN A 462 10.39 -13.72 -33.99
CA ASN A 462 9.09 -13.34 -34.55
C ASN A 462 8.92 -13.75 -36.04
N LYS A 463 9.08 -15.03 -36.39
CA LYS A 463 8.73 -15.55 -37.73
C LYS A 463 7.21 -15.79 -37.89
N ARG A 464 6.68 -15.62 -39.11
CA ARG A 464 5.23 -15.56 -39.49
C ARG A 464 4.30 -16.39 -38.58
N GLY A 465 3.35 -15.70 -37.91
CA GLY A 465 2.25 -16.33 -37.13
C GLY A 465 2.30 -16.18 -35.60
N GLY A 466 2.81 -15.07 -35.04
CA GLY A 466 2.74 -14.80 -33.58
C GLY A 466 1.31 -14.58 -33.06
N SER A 467 1.04 -14.99 -31.80
CA SER A 467 -0.22 -14.71 -31.12
C SER A 467 -0.41 -13.22 -30.88
N GLN A 468 -1.66 -12.76 -30.73
CA GLN A 468 -1.95 -11.34 -30.50
C GLN A 468 -1.21 -10.79 -29.28
N ASN A 469 -1.24 -11.51 -28.15
CA ASN A 469 -0.50 -11.15 -26.93
C ASN A 469 1.00 -10.93 -27.16
N PHE A 470 1.63 -11.71 -28.06
CA PHE A 470 3.05 -11.53 -28.39
C PHE A 470 3.29 -10.29 -29.25
N LYS A 471 2.37 -9.99 -30.16
CA LYS A 471 2.42 -8.78 -31.00
C LYS A 471 2.23 -7.54 -30.14
N ASP A 472 1.26 -7.54 -29.23
CA ASP A 472 0.97 -6.40 -28.35
C ASP A 472 2.17 -6.10 -27.43
N MET A 473 2.77 -7.13 -26.83
CA MET A 473 4.01 -7.01 -26.07
C MET A 473 5.16 -6.47 -26.94
N TYR A 474 5.32 -6.97 -28.17
CA TYR A 474 6.38 -6.53 -29.07
C TYR A 474 6.21 -5.07 -29.50
N GLU A 475 4.98 -4.63 -29.78
CA GLU A 475 4.70 -3.23 -30.10
C GLU A 475 4.92 -2.31 -28.90
N ALA A 476 4.52 -2.72 -27.68
CA ALA A 476 4.85 -1.99 -26.46
C ALA A 476 6.37 -1.92 -26.22
N LEU A 477 7.11 -3.00 -26.51
CA LEU A 477 8.56 -3.02 -26.40
C LEU A 477 9.23 -2.09 -27.43
N LYS A 478 8.67 -1.98 -28.64
CA LYS A 478 9.12 -0.99 -29.62
C LYS A 478 8.84 0.43 -29.15
N GLU A 479 7.66 0.69 -28.60
CA GLU A 479 7.30 1.99 -28.01
C GLU A 479 8.29 2.38 -26.89
N PHE A 480 8.58 1.45 -25.98
CA PHE A 480 9.57 1.65 -24.91
C PHE A 480 10.99 1.88 -25.46
N ARG A 481 11.42 1.10 -26.46
CA ARG A 481 12.70 1.29 -27.16
C ARG A 481 12.79 2.67 -27.80
N ASP A 482 11.76 3.06 -28.53
CA ASP A 482 11.74 4.32 -29.28
C ASP A 482 11.83 5.50 -28.33
N TYR A 483 11.11 5.44 -27.20
CA TYR A 483 11.21 6.45 -26.15
C TYR A 483 12.58 6.44 -25.44
N ALA A 484 13.12 5.27 -25.11
CA ALA A 484 14.47 5.16 -24.53
C ALA A 484 15.56 5.73 -25.46
N LYS A 485 15.42 5.50 -26.76
CA LYS A 485 16.30 6.05 -27.79
C LYS A 485 16.14 7.55 -27.93
N GLU A 486 14.90 8.06 -27.93
CA GLU A 486 14.63 9.50 -27.93
C GLU A 486 15.34 10.20 -26.77
N LEU A 487 15.24 9.62 -25.56
CA LEU A 487 15.94 10.15 -24.39
C LEU A 487 17.47 10.08 -24.54
N ALA A 488 18.02 8.98 -25.09
CA ALA A 488 19.45 8.84 -25.33
C ALA A 488 19.99 9.81 -26.40
N ASP A 489 19.22 10.04 -27.46
CA ASP A 489 19.56 10.94 -28.57
C ASP A 489 19.44 12.42 -28.16
N SER A 490 18.68 12.72 -27.11
CA SER A 490 18.50 14.09 -26.57
C SER A 490 19.81 14.72 -26.06
N LYS A 491 20.83 13.91 -25.76
CA LYS A 491 22.14 14.32 -25.21
C LYS A 491 22.06 15.14 -23.92
N ARG A 492 20.92 15.09 -23.20
CA ARG A 492 20.71 15.73 -21.90
C ARG A 492 20.23 14.70 -20.88
N SER A 493 20.49 14.94 -19.59
CA SER A 493 19.85 14.14 -18.53
C SER A 493 18.34 14.37 -18.54
N PRO A 494 17.52 13.33 -18.31
CA PRO A 494 16.07 13.43 -18.35
C PRO A 494 15.54 14.17 -17.12
N SER A 495 14.33 14.68 -17.28
CA SER A 495 13.50 15.14 -16.17
C SER A 495 12.88 13.96 -15.40
N ALA A 496 12.39 14.22 -14.19
CA ALA A 496 11.66 13.27 -13.36
C ALA A 496 10.39 12.76 -14.07
N ALA A 497 9.73 13.66 -14.80
CA ALA A 497 8.62 13.37 -15.70
C ALA A 497 8.96 12.36 -16.80
N GLU A 498 10.05 12.60 -17.52
CA GLU A 498 10.51 11.69 -18.58
C GLU A 498 10.92 10.33 -18.03
N LEU A 499 11.52 10.32 -16.84
CA LEU A 499 11.88 9.08 -16.17
C LEU A 499 10.66 8.31 -15.68
N GLN A 500 9.61 8.99 -15.22
CA GLN A 500 8.34 8.35 -14.86
C GLN A 500 7.68 7.71 -16.08
N LYS A 501 7.60 8.44 -17.20
CA LYS A 501 7.08 7.88 -18.47
C LYS A 501 7.89 6.67 -18.93
N TYR A 502 9.21 6.71 -18.77
CA TYR A 502 10.10 5.58 -19.05
C TYR A 502 9.76 4.38 -18.17
N ILE A 503 9.51 4.59 -16.87
CA ILE A 503 9.09 3.54 -15.94
C ILE A 503 7.74 2.95 -16.36
N ASP A 504 6.75 3.78 -16.66
CA ASP A 504 5.39 3.35 -17.01
C ASP A 504 5.37 2.50 -18.30
N LEU A 505 6.13 2.91 -19.32
CA LEU A 505 6.28 2.15 -20.57
C LEU A 505 6.96 0.79 -20.32
N GLY A 506 8.02 0.74 -19.52
CA GLY A 506 8.67 -0.53 -19.19
C GLY A 506 7.79 -1.46 -18.37
N GLU A 507 6.99 -0.93 -17.44
CA GLU A 507 5.99 -1.71 -16.69
C GLU A 507 4.90 -2.27 -17.60
N LYS A 508 4.40 -1.48 -18.56
CA LYS A 508 3.46 -1.94 -19.60
C LYS A 508 4.04 -3.12 -20.39
N VAL A 509 5.31 -3.06 -20.79
CA VAL A 509 5.98 -4.19 -21.47
C VAL A 509 6.07 -5.42 -20.57
N GLY A 510 6.48 -5.24 -19.32
CA GLY A 510 6.57 -6.32 -18.32
C GLY A 510 5.22 -7.03 -18.14
N ASN A 511 4.15 -6.26 -17.98
CA ASN A 511 2.79 -6.79 -17.83
C ASN A 511 2.32 -7.59 -19.05
N LEU A 512 2.55 -7.07 -20.27
CA LEU A 512 2.18 -7.77 -21.51
C LEU A 512 3.04 -9.02 -21.77
N ALA A 513 4.33 -8.97 -21.43
CA ALA A 513 5.24 -10.10 -21.49
C ALA A 513 4.79 -11.23 -20.56
N SER A 514 4.39 -10.86 -19.34
CA SER A 514 3.84 -11.76 -18.35
C SER A 514 2.56 -12.42 -18.83
N HIS A 515 1.61 -11.61 -19.29
CA HIS A 515 0.35 -12.07 -19.87
C HIS A 515 0.54 -13.03 -21.06
N TYR A 516 1.52 -12.79 -21.94
CA TYR A 516 1.86 -13.72 -23.02
C TYR A 516 2.33 -15.08 -22.50
N LEU A 517 3.19 -15.11 -21.48
CA LEU A 517 3.72 -16.34 -20.89
C LEU A 517 2.63 -17.17 -20.20
N ASP A 518 1.71 -16.51 -19.49
CA ASP A 518 0.61 -17.18 -18.77
C ASP A 518 -0.39 -17.86 -19.71
N HIS A 519 -0.58 -17.31 -20.92
CA HIS A 519 -1.52 -17.82 -21.92
C HIS A 519 -0.86 -18.78 -22.94
N LYS A 520 0.41 -19.16 -22.74
CA LYS A 520 1.15 -20.04 -23.67
C LYS A 520 0.90 -21.52 -23.36
N THR A 521 0.04 -22.17 -24.14
CA THR A 521 -0.36 -23.58 -23.92
C THR A 521 0.66 -24.65 -24.38
N LYS A 522 1.58 -24.32 -25.29
CA LYS A 522 2.60 -25.25 -25.83
C LYS A 522 4.02 -24.69 -25.61
N ILE A 523 4.57 -24.88 -24.42
CA ILE A 523 5.89 -24.35 -24.02
C ILE A 523 7.05 -25.19 -24.61
N ASN A 524 6.83 -26.49 -24.86
CA ASN A 524 7.90 -27.46 -25.16
C ASN A 524 8.13 -27.78 -26.65
N SER A 525 7.58 -26.99 -27.58
CA SER A 525 8.01 -27.10 -29.00
C SER A 525 9.23 -26.21 -29.21
N THR A 526 10.24 -26.65 -29.96
CA THR A 526 11.49 -25.88 -30.20
C THR A 526 11.21 -24.46 -30.73
N TYR A 527 10.12 -24.29 -31.49
CA TYR A 527 9.64 -22.98 -31.97
C TYR A 527 9.05 -22.09 -30.87
N ALA A 528 8.33 -22.66 -29.91
CA ALA A 528 7.79 -21.93 -28.77
C ALA A 528 8.85 -21.68 -27.69
N GLU A 529 9.79 -22.60 -27.50
CA GLU A 529 10.84 -22.55 -26.48
C GLU A 529 11.76 -21.33 -26.67
N ASN A 530 12.21 -21.06 -27.90
CA ASN A 530 13.03 -19.89 -28.20
C ASN A 530 12.30 -18.57 -27.93
N ARG A 531 10.99 -18.48 -28.21
CA ARG A 531 10.18 -17.30 -27.89
C ARG A 531 9.98 -17.12 -26.39
N VAL A 532 9.67 -18.20 -25.68
CA VAL A 532 9.53 -18.18 -24.22
C VAL A 532 10.86 -17.73 -23.59
N ARG A 533 11.99 -18.30 -24.01
CA ARG A 533 13.33 -17.91 -23.57
C ARG A 533 13.65 -16.43 -23.85
N ALA A 534 13.24 -15.91 -25.02
CA ALA A 534 13.45 -14.50 -25.36
C ALA A 534 12.59 -13.56 -24.49
N VAL A 535 11.31 -13.88 -24.27
CA VAL A 535 10.42 -13.07 -23.41
C VAL A 535 10.86 -13.12 -21.94
N ASN A 536 11.36 -14.27 -21.50
CA ASN A 536 11.96 -14.45 -20.18
C ASN A 536 13.17 -13.53 -19.93
N ARG A 537 14.09 -13.49 -20.90
CA ARG A 537 15.23 -12.56 -20.87
C ARG A 537 14.78 -11.10 -20.89
N LEU A 538 13.73 -10.77 -21.65
CA LEU A 538 13.12 -9.45 -21.66
C LEU A 538 12.64 -9.03 -20.25
N ILE A 539 11.85 -9.86 -19.56
CA ILE A 539 11.34 -9.54 -18.22
C ILE A 539 12.50 -9.36 -17.23
N LYS A 540 13.50 -10.25 -17.25
CA LYS A 540 14.70 -10.14 -16.39
C LYS A 540 15.39 -8.79 -16.56
N ASN A 541 15.65 -8.40 -17.81
CA ASN A 541 16.39 -7.19 -18.11
C ASN A 541 15.54 -5.94 -17.82
N LEU A 542 14.22 -5.98 -18.03
CA LEU A 542 13.30 -4.91 -17.65
C LEU A 542 13.23 -4.70 -16.13
N ALA A 543 13.15 -5.76 -15.33
CA ALA A 543 13.04 -5.64 -13.87
C ALA A 543 14.25 -4.90 -13.26
N VAL A 544 15.46 -5.25 -13.71
CA VAL A 544 16.70 -4.57 -13.33
C VAL A 544 16.69 -3.11 -13.77
N ASN A 545 16.30 -2.88 -15.02
CA ASN A 545 16.26 -1.58 -15.67
C ASN A 545 15.32 -0.60 -14.94
N LEU A 546 14.08 -1.02 -14.66
CA LEU A 546 13.08 -0.19 -14.00
C LEU A 546 13.43 0.10 -12.55
N ALA A 547 14.00 -0.88 -11.85
CA ALA A 547 14.39 -0.68 -10.48
C ALA A 547 15.62 0.24 -10.36
N SER A 548 16.47 0.35 -11.39
CA SER A 548 17.51 1.39 -11.47
C SER A 548 16.88 2.76 -11.73
N ALA A 549 15.98 2.87 -12.71
CA ALA A 549 15.25 4.09 -13.02
C ALA A 549 14.53 4.69 -11.79
N ARG A 550 13.84 3.86 -10.98
CA ARG A 550 13.18 4.33 -9.75
C ARG A 550 14.14 4.92 -8.71
N GLY A 551 15.38 4.44 -8.63
CA GLY A 551 16.39 4.97 -7.71
C GLY A 551 16.86 6.38 -8.08
N LEU A 552 16.79 6.71 -9.37
CA LEU A 552 17.30 7.97 -9.93
C LEU A 552 16.26 9.09 -9.95
N LYS A 553 14.99 8.76 -9.66
CA LYS A 553 13.87 9.70 -9.67
C LYS A 553 14.08 10.90 -8.74
N GLU A 554 14.68 10.70 -7.57
CA GLU A 554 14.98 11.79 -6.62
C GLU A 554 16.08 12.72 -7.15
N GLU A 555 17.07 12.19 -7.88
CA GLU A 555 18.14 13.01 -8.49
C GLU A 555 17.60 13.84 -9.64
N CYS A 556 16.72 13.26 -10.48
CA CYS A 556 16.00 14.01 -11.51
C CYS A 556 15.11 15.10 -10.90
N LEU A 557 14.36 14.79 -9.83
CA LEU A 557 13.54 15.78 -9.12
C LEU A 557 14.41 16.94 -8.58
N LYS A 558 15.59 16.62 -8.02
CA LYS A 558 16.57 17.63 -7.59
C LYS A 558 17.06 18.50 -8.73
N LYS A 559 17.33 17.91 -9.90
CA LYS A 559 17.76 18.66 -11.09
C LYS A 559 16.65 19.56 -11.61
N ASP A 560 15.43 19.06 -11.71
CA ASP A 560 14.30 19.79 -12.28
C ASP A 560 13.86 20.95 -11.40
N LEU A 561 13.91 20.78 -10.07
CA LEU A 561 13.66 21.86 -9.12
C LEU A 561 14.86 22.81 -8.97
N GLY A 562 16.07 22.40 -9.37
CA GLY A 562 17.26 23.24 -9.35
C GLY A 562 17.54 23.86 -7.98
N ALA A 563 17.60 25.20 -7.93
CA ALA A 563 17.82 25.96 -6.69
C ALA A 563 16.68 25.77 -5.66
N ASP A 564 15.47 25.49 -6.13
CA ASP A 564 14.26 25.39 -5.30
C ASP A 564 14.15 24.03 -4.60
N TYR A 565 14.93 23.03 -5.04
CA TYR A 565 14.94 21.71 -4.40
C TYR A 565 15.31 21.80 -2.91
N LYS A 566 16.23 22.70 -2.56
CA LYS A 566 16.60 22.92 -1.16
C LYS A 566 15.40 23.44 -0.36
N ALA A 567 14.65 24.40 -0.90
CA ALA A 567 13.46 24.94 -0.25
C ALA A 567 12.38 23.86 -0.07
N TYR A 568 12.13 23.03 -1.10
CA TYR A 568 11.22 21.90 -1.05
C TYR A 568 11.62 20.82 -0.03
N LYS A 569 12.91 20.45 0.05
CA LYS A 569 13.36 19.46 1.05
C LYS A 569 13.27 20.03 2.47
N GLU A 570 13.66 21.28 2.66
CA GLU A 570 13.55 21.94 3.96
C GLU A 570 12.09 22.19 4.36
N SER A 571 11.16 22.37 3.41
CA SER A 571 9.73 22.48 3.73
C SER A 571 9.16 21.13 4.15
N THR A 572 9.57 20.00 3.61
CA THR A 572 9.06 18.67 4.04
C THR A 572 9.74 18.09 5.30
N LYS A 573 10.85 18.70 5.73
CA LYS A 573 11.62 18.33 6.92
C LYS A 573 10.72 18.36 8.16
N TYR A 574 10.79 17.31 8.99
CA TYR A 574 9.98 17.09 10.20
C TYR A 574 8.56 16.55 10.00
N SER A 575 8.08 16.36 8.76
CA SER A 575 6.78 15.71 8.55
C SER A 575 6.92 14.18 8.61
N PRO A 576 6.18 13.47 9.48
CA PRO A 576 6.16 12.01 9.50
C PRO A 576 5.38 11.42 8.32
N LEU A 577 4.66 12.25 7.55
CA LEU A 577 3.91 11.84 6.37
C LEU A 577 4.79 11.75 5.11
N VAL A 578 5.92 12.49 5.10
CA VAL A 578 6.72 12.69 3.88
C VAL A 578 8.20 12.38 4.12
N ASP A 579 8.77 12.73 5.27
CA ASP A 579 10.19 12.57 5.54
C ASP A 579 10.55 11.20 6.14
N LYS A 580 11.46 10.49 5.46
CA LYS A 580 11.88 9.13 5.87
C LYS A 580 12.70 9.15 7.16
N ALA A 581 13.52 10.18 7.39
CA ALA A 581 14.37 10.24 8.58
C ALA A 581 13.51 10.45 9.83
N THR A 582 12.50 11.34 9.76
CA THR A 582 11.49 11.51 10.80
C THR A 582 10.73 10.20 11.06
N VAL A 583 10.28 9.48 10.02
CA VAL A 583 9.60 8.18 10.25
C VAL A 583 10.50 7.16 10.95
N GLN A 584 11.77 7.10 10.55
CA GLN A 584 12.74 6.14 11.10
C GLN A 584 13.20 6.48 12.51
N SER A 585 13.14 7.75 12.93
CA SER A 585 13.51 8.15 14.29
C SER A 585 12.52 7.65 15.35
N PHE A 586 11.27 7.35 14.96
CA PHE A 586 10.24 6.79 15.85
C PHE A 586 10.10 5.27 15.71
N ARG A 587 10.24 4.70 14.52
CA ARG A 587 9.95 3.27 14.35
C ARG A 587 11.08 2.40 14.87
N SER A 588 10.80 1.60 15.90
CA SER A 588 11.71 0.54 16.32
C SER A 588 11.83 -0.56 15.25
N LYS A 589 12.79 -1.47 15.43
CA LYS A 589 12.93 -2.66 14.57
C LYS A 589 11.68 -3.57 14.59
N GLN A 590 10.75 -3.35 15.53
CA GLN A 590 9.49 -4.09 15.64
C GLN A 590 8.49 -3.74 14.53
N TYR A 591 8.48 -2.48 14.05
CA TYR A 591 7.49 -1.99 13.08
C TYR A 591 8.19 -1.55 11.78
N THR A 592 8.37 -2.50 10.85
CA THR A 592 9.02 -2.28 9.55
C THR A 592 7.99 -2.19 8.41
N THR A 593 8.43 -1.96 7.17
CA THR A 593 7.57 -2.01 5.97
C THR A 593 6.78 -3.32 5.83
N TYR A 594 7.20 -4.39 6.49
CA TYR A 594 6.58 -5.73 6.44
C TYR A 594 5.82 -6.10 7.72
N ARG A 595 5.93 -5.29 8.78
CA ARG A 595 5.23 -5.51 10.05
C ARG A 595 4.44 -4.23 10.37
N SER A 596 3.21 -4.20 9.88
CA SER A 596 2.28 -3.10 10.12
C SER A 596 1.97 -2.99 11.62
N MET A 597 1.73 -1.77 12.09
CA MET A 597 1.14 -1.55 13.41
C MET A 597 -0.21 -2.28 13.50
N PRO A 598 -0.60 -2.77 14.69
CA PRO A 598 -1.96 -3.24 14.95
C PRO A 598 -3.02 -2.22 14.55
N LYS A 599 -4.25 -2.69 14.31
CA LYS A 599 -5.38 -1.77 14.30
C LYS A 599 -5.64 -1.30 15.73
N SER A 600 -6.12 -0.07 15.86
CA SER A 600 -6.55 0.43 17.16
C SER A 600 -7.85 -0.24 17.58
N GLY A 601 -7.91 -0.74 18.82
CA GLY A 601 -9.18 -1.20 19.41
C GLY A 601 -10.17 -0.06 19.73
N ALA A 602 -9.72 1.21 19.70
CA ALA A 602 -10.56 2.39 19.94
C ALA A 602 -10.71 3.29 18.70
N SER A 603 -10.33 2.80 17.51
CA SER A 603 -10.36 3.52 16.24
C SER A 603 -9.38 4.70 16.09
N TYR A 604 -8.31 4.77 16.89
CA TYR A 604 -7.22 5.74 16.69
C TYR A 604 -6.59 5.60 15.29
N SER A 605 -6.11 6.71 14.71
CA SER A 605 -5.50 6.73 13.36
C SER A 605 -4.05 6.21 13.30
N MET A 606 -3.79 5.05 13.92
CA MET A 606 -2.43 4.52 14.14
C MET A 606 -1.58 4.39 12.86
N HIS A 607 -2.20 4.13 11.70
CA HIS A 607 -1.49 4.03 10.41
C HIS A 607 -1.12 5.37 9.78
N ARG A 608 -1.64 6.48 10.30
CA ARG A 608 -1.39 7.84 9.81
C ARG A 608 -0.44 8.59 10.73
N MET A 609 -0.94 9.07 11.87
CA MET A 609 -0.19 9.99 12.73
C MET A 609 -0.38 9.75 14.22
N ALA A 610 -1.52 9.20 14.68
CA ALA A 610 -1.87 9.10 16.11
C ALA A 610 -0.73 8.61 17.01
N VAL A 611 -0.03 7.55 16.61
CA VAL A 611 1.07 6.98 17.40
C VAL A 611 2.22 7.98 17.52
N TYR A 612 2.63 8.59 16.41
CA TYR A 612 3.71 9.58 16.41
C TYR A 612 3.37 10.79 17.28
N SER A 613 2.14 11.29 17.14
CA SER A 613 1.64 12.44 17.91
C SER A 613 1.60 12.15 19.39
N VAL A 614 1.05 11.00 19.81
CA VAL A 614 0.96 10.63 21.22
C VAL A 614 2.33 10.31 21.81
N SER A 615 3.24 9.72 21.04
CA SER A 615 4.62 9.53 21.51
C SER A 615 5.31 10.86 21.78
N LEU A 616 5.13 11.86 20.92
CA LEU A 616 5.65 13.20 21.16
C LEU A 616 5.01 13.86 22.39
N MET A 617 3.70 13.76 22.54
CA MET A 617 3.01 14.27 23.73
C MET A 617 3.50 13.61 25.01
N ALA A 618 3.62 12.28 25.01
CA ALA A 618 4.08 11.52 26.16
C ALA A 618 5.53 11.85 26.53
N LEU A 619 6.41 12.07 25.55
CA LEU A 619 7.77 12.55 25.79
C LEU A 619 7.77 13.98 26.33
N ALA A 620 6.92 14.88 25.81
CA ALA A 620 6.81 16.24 26.32
C ALA A 620 6.31 16.28 27.79
N VAL A 621 5.42 15.37 28.19
CA VAL A 621 4.93 15.26 29.58
C VAL A 621 6.05 14.96 30.58
N THR A 622 7.12 14.28 30.16
CA THR A 622 8.27 14.00 31.04
C THR A 622 8.98 15.28 31.52
N GLY A 623 8.87 16.37 30.75
CA GLY A 623 9.58 17.63 31.02
C GLY A 623 11.08 17.58 30.75
N GLU A 624 11.62 16.48 30.22
CA GLU A 624 13.06 16.30 30.00
C GLU A 624 13.56 16.90 28.68
N TYR A 625 12.67 17.10 27.70
CA TYR A 625 13.05 17.42 26.31
C TYR A 625 12.51 18.77 25.85
N SER A 626 13.31 19.50 25.07
CA SER A 626 12.86 20.72 24.38
C SER A 626 12.19 20.42 23.03
N ILE A 627 11.55 21.42 22.40
CA ILE A 627 11.01 21.28 21.02
C ILE A 627 12.13 20.88 20.05
N ASP A 628 13.32 21.47 20.19
CA ASP A 628 14.46 21.20 19.32
C ASP A 628 14.95 19.74 19.45
N ASP A 629 14.82 19.14 20.63
CA ASP A 629 15.16 17.75 20.89
C ASP A 629 14.11 16.77 20.33
N LEU A 630 12.83 17.09 20.56
CA LEU A 630 11.71 16.26 20.13
C LEU A 630 11.55 16.25 18.60
N MET A 631 11.76 17.39 17.94
CA MET A 631 11.55 17.52 16.49
C MET A 631 12.76 17.07 15.66
N ASP A 632 13.98 17.01 16.21
CA ASP A 632 15.17 16.58 15.48
C ASP A 632 15.20 15.05 15.25
N PRO A 633 15.17 14.55 14.00
CA PRO A 633 15.19 13.11 13.71
C PRO A 633 16.49 12.40 14.11
N SER A 634 17.58 13.14 14.30
CA SER A 634 18.88 12.58 14.69
C SER A 634 19.03 12.41 16.21
N LYS A 635 18.14 13.03 17.00
CA LYS A 635 18.19 13.00 18.46
C LYS A 635 17.16 12.07 19.06
N PHE A 636 17.53 11.46 20.18
CA PHE A 636 16.67 10.64 21.05
C PHE A 636 15.89 9.54 20.32
N GLN A 637 16.52 8.91 19.32
CA GLN A 637 15.88 7.88 18.49
C GLN A 637 15.45 6.68 19.33
N ASN A 638 16.25 6.30 20.33
CA ASN A 638 15.92 5.19 21.22
C ASN A 638 14.69 5.51 22.06
N GLU A 639 14.65 6.68 22.69
CA GLU A 639 13.56 7.15 23.55
C GLU A 639 12.28 7.34 22.75
N LYS A 640 12.37 7.95 21.56
CA LYS A 640 11.26 8.05 20.60
C LYS A 640 10.74 6.67 20.22
N SER A 641 11.63 5.73 19.91
CA SER A 641 11.22 4.37 19.53
C SER A 641 10.59 3.57 20.67
N LEU A 642 11.10 3.69 21.89
CA LEU A 642 10.53 3.03 23.06
C LEU A 642 9.16 3.62 23.42
N MET A 643 9.01 4.95 23.35
CA MET A 643 7.70 5.57 23.56
C MET A 643 6.72 5.22 22.45
N PHE A 644 7.19 5.16 21.20
CA PHE A 644 6.39 4.71 20.07
C PHE A 644 5.84 3.30 20.29
N ASP A 645 6.71 2.35 20.65
CA ASP A 645 6.29 0.97 20.90
C ASP A 645 5.28 0.87 22.05
N LYS A 646 5.49 1.65 23.13
CA LYS A 646 4.57 1.73 24.27
C LYS A 646 3.21 2.33 23.89
N VAL A 647 3.19 3.37 23.07
CA VAL A 647 1.95 3.98 22.57
C VAL A 647 1.21 3.01 21.66
N VAL A 648 1.92 2.32 20.75
CA VAL A 648 1.32 1.27 19.92
C VAL A 648 0.66 0.22 20.80
N GLU A 649 1.38 -0.30 21.81
CA GLU A 649 0.85 -1.28 22.74
C GLU A 649 -0.45 -0.78 23.39
N LYS A 650 -0.43 0.40 24.01
CA LYS A 650 -1.60 0.93 24.73
C LYS A 650 -2.78 1.26 23.82
N MET A 651 -2.55 1.77 22.61
CA MET A 651 -3.62 2.08 21.64
C MET A 651 -4.23 0.83 21.00
N THR A 652 -3.49 -0.29 21.03
CA THR A 652 -3.96 -1.60 20.58
C THR A 652 -4.90 -2.21 21.62
N TYR A 653 -4.54 -2.21 22.90
CA TYR A 653 -5.33 -2.82 23.97
C TYR A 653 -6.20 -1.81 24.71
N VAL A 654 -7.50 -1.82 24.42
CA VAL A 654 -8.49 -0.97 25.09
C VAL A 654 -8.84 -1.54 26.47
N THR A 655 -7.98 -1.31 27.46
CA THR A 655 -8.31 -1.48 28.88
C THR A 655 -8.58 -0.12 29.51
N PRO A 656 -9.36 -0.03 30.60
CA PRO A 656 -9.56 1.22 31.32
C PRO A 656 -8.25 1.91 31.71
N GLU A 657 -7.23 1.15 32.12
CA GLU A 657 -5.91 1.68 32.49
C GLU A 657 -5.16 2.24 31.29
N ASN A 658 -5.28 1.59 30.13
CA ASN A 658 -4.63 2.06 28.91
C ASN A 658 -5.32 3.28 28.33
N GLN A 659 -6.66 3.31 28.29
CA GLN A 659 -7.41 4.49 27.86
C GLN A 659 -7.14 5.67 28.81
N LYS A 660 -7.09 5.42 30.12
CA LYS A 660 -6.71 6.43 31.11
C LYS A 660 -5.30 6.96 30.87
N TRP A 661 -4.32 6.08 30.63
CA TRP A 661 -2.95 6.53 30.33
C TRP A 661 -2.86 7.33 29.02
N ILE A 662 -3.54 6.90 27.96
CA ILE A 662 -3.55 7.60 26.67
C ILE A 662 -4.18 8.98 26.85
N ALA A 663 -5.35 9.05 27.51
CA ALA A 663 -6.04 10.28 27.82
C ALA A 663 -5.13 11.22 28.64
N GLU A 664 -4.42 10.71 29.64
CA GLU A 664 -3.46 11.49 30.42
C GLU A 664 -2.37 12.08 29.53
N MET A 665 -1.71 11.26 28.71
CA MET A 665 -0.62 11.72 27.85
C MET A 665 -1.11 12.71 26.80
N MET A 666 -2.30 12.53 26.24
CA MET A 666 -2.91 13.47 25.31
C MET A 666 -3.25 14.80 25.98
N VAL A 667 -3.99 14.79 27.09
CA VAL A 667 -4.47 16.01 27.77
C VAL A 667 -3.29 16.77 28.39
N LYS A 668 -2.46 16.11 29.20
CA LYS A 668 -1.28 16.75 29.83
C LYS A 668 -0.24 17.14 28.78
N GLY A 669 -0.06 16.33 27.74
CA GLY A 669 0.85 16.63 26.65
C GLY A 669 0.41 17.83 25.84
N MET A 670 -0.88 17.98 25.54
CA MET A 670 -1.41 19.17 24.86
C MET A 670 -1.13 20.46 25.63
N GLU A 671 -1.23 20.43 26.95
CA GLU A 671 -0.92 21.59 27.81
C GLU A 671 0.58 21.85 27.89
N LYS A 672 1.40 20.81 28.10
CA LYS A 672 2.87 20.96 28.11
C LYS A 672 3.41 21.48 26.79
N THR A 673 2.96 20.93 25.68
CA THR A 673 3.40 21.34 24.34
C THR A 673 2.91 22.73 23.96
N ARG A 674 1.74 23.17 24.45
CA ARG A 674 1.28 24.57 24.32
C ARG A 674 2.29 25.53 24.95
N VAL A 675 2.69 25.27 26.20
CA VAL A 675 3.68 26.10 26.91
C VAL A 675 5.02 26.12 26.16
N MET A 676 5.49 24.95 25.69
CA MET A 676 6.72 24.87 24.91
C MET A 676 6.66 25.73 23.62
N VAL A 677 5.52 25.73 22.93
CA VAL A 677 5.30 26.57 21.74
C VAL A 677 5.30 28.04 22.12
N ASP A 678 4.54 28.44 23.14
CA ASP A 678 4.45 29.83 23.61
C ASP A 678 5.84 30.38 24.01
N GLU A 679 6.61 29.59 24.77
CA GLU A 679 7.97 29.97 25.17
C GLU A 679 8.92 30.08 23.98
N ARG A 680 8.84 29.15 23.02
CA ARG A 680 9.72 29.19 21.85
C ARG A 680 9.36 30.35 20.91
N MET A 681 8.07 30.63 20.72
CA MET A 681 7.59 31.75 19.90
C MET A 681 8.07 33.11 20.41
N LYS A 682 8.19 33.30 21.74
CA LYS A 682 8.76 34.53 22.33
C LYS A 682 10.22 34.80 21.93
N THR A 683 10.94 33.79 21.47
CA THR A 683 12.35 33.92 21.04
C THR A 683 12.51 34.33 19.58
N LEU A 684 11.40 34.47 18.83
CA LEU A 684 11.39 34.75 17.41
C LEU A 684 11.20 36.23 17.09
N ASP A 685 11.86 36.70 16.04
CA ASP A 685 11.67 38.04 15.48
C ASP A 685 10.63 38.02 14.36
N PHE A 686 9.39 38.40 14.68
CA PHE A 686 8.29 38.50 13.70
C PHE A 686 8.36 39.75 12.82
N THR A 687 9.37 40.60 13.00
CA THR A 687 9.66 41.68 12.03
C THR A 687 10.48 41.16 10.84
N ASP A 688 11.09 39.98 10.95
CA ASP A 688 11.77 39.30 9.85
C ASP A 688 10.73 38.76 8.84
N PRO A 689 10.73 39.24 7.58
CA PRO A 689 9.83 38.73 6.55
C PRO A 689 10.07 37.25 6.20
N LYS A 690 11.20 36.66 6.64
CA LYS A 690 11.55 35.25 6.41
C LYS A 690 11.37 34.36 7.63
N ILE A 691 10.67 34.81 8.66
CA ILE A 691 10.56 34.05 9.92
C ILE A 691 10.04 32.62 9.74
N PHE A 692 9.09 32.40 8.82
CA PHE A 692 8.54 31.07 8.49
C PHE A 692 9.50 30.17 7.69
N GLU A 693 10.58 30.73 7.13
CA GLU A 693 11.65 29.95 6.50
C GLU A 693 12.66 29.41 7.53
N SER A 694 12.68 29.96 8.75
CA SER A 694 13.61 29.57 9.81
C SER A 694 13.38 28.14 10.29
N ASP A 695 14.46 27.43 10.64
CA ASP A 695 14.41 26.06 11.15
C ASP A 695 13.54 25.95 12.42
N THR A 696 13.64 26.94 13.31
CA THR A 696 12.83 27.02 14.53
C THR A 696 11.34 27.11 14.22
N MET A 697 10.92 27.97 13.29
CA MET A 697 9.50 28.13 12.97
C MET A 697 8.94 26.90 12.24
N LYS A 698 9.75 26.22 11.41
CA LYS A 698 9.40 24.93 10.80
C LYS A 698 9.18 23.83 11.85
N LYS A 699 10.03 23.76 12.88
CA LYS A 699 9.82 22.83 14.00
C LYS A 699 8.55 23.15 14.76
N ILE A 700 8.26 24.42 15.03
CA ILE A 700 7.05 24.84 15.75
C ILE A 700 5.79 24.49 14.95
N THR A 701 5.73 24.82 13.66
CA THR A 701 4.58 24.51 12.79
C THR A 701 4.39 22.99 12.64
N ALA A 702 5.47 22.22 12.46
CA ALA A 702 5.41 20.77 12.47
C ALA A 702 4.93 20.20 13.82
N PHE A 703 5.42 20.73 14.95
CA PHE A 703 4.98 20.33 16.29
C PHE A 703 3.50 20.64 16.53
N SER A 704 3.01 21.79 16.05
CA SER A 704 1.59 22.16 16.08
C SER A 704 0.71 21.24 15.23
N MET A 705 1.23 20.68 14.12
CA MET A 705 0.50 19.65 13.35
C MET A 705 0.32 18.36 14.16
N TYR A 706 1.31 17.95 14.97
CA TYR A 706 1.12 16.83 15.90
C TYR A 706 0.06 17.15 16.95
N ARG A 707 0.01 18.38 17.48
CA ARG A 707 -1.05 18.83 18.39
C ARG A 707 -2.44 18.80 17.72
N PHE A 708 -2.52 19.15 16.43
CA PHE A 708 -3.76 19.08 15.65
C PHE A 708 -4.28 17.66 15.50
N ASP A 709 -3.38 16.71 15.27
CA ASP A 709 -3.74 15.29 15.25
C ASP A 709 -4.28 14.85 16.63
N ILE A 710 -3.62 15.19 17.74
CA ILE A 710 -4.10 14.86 19.09
C ILE A 710 -5.50 15.41 19.38
N TRP A 711 -5.82 16.62 18.92
CA TRP A 711 -7.17 17.17 19.05
C TRP A 711 -8.22 16.27 18.40
N GLN A 712 -7.90 15.63 17.28
CA GLN A 712 -8.80 14.66 16.62
C GLN A 712 -8.83 13.34 17.38
N GLU A 713 -7.68 12.88 17.85
CA GLU A 713 -7.54 11.56 18.46
C GLU A 713 -8.09 11.46 19.89
N VAL A 714 -8.14 12.56 20.65
CA VAL A 714 -8.67 12.56 22.04
C VAL A 714 -10.17 12.21 22.10
N GLU A 715 -10.90 12.31 20.99
CA GLU A 715 -12.30 11.89 20.90
C GLU A 715 -12.49 10.40 21.25
N HIS A 716 -11.46 9.58 20.97
CA HIS A 716 -11.49 8.14 21.22
C HIS A 716 -11.31 7.76 22.70
N CYS A 717 -10.89 8.69 23.57
CA CYS A 717 -10.76 8.51 25.03
C CYS A 717 -11.42 9.63 25.85
N LYS A 718 -12.47 10.25 25.30
CA LYS A 718 -13.11 11.44 25.89
C LYS A 718 -13.61 11.26 27.32
N ASN A 719 -14.02 10.04 27.70
CA ASN A 719 -14.56 9.77 29.02
C ASN A 719 -13.45 9.81 30.07
N GLU A 720 -12.33 9.14 29.78
CA GLU A 720 -11.14 9.10 30.62
C GLU A 720 -10.44 10.46 30.65
N ALA A 721 -10.50 11.22 29.56
CA ALA A 721 -9.96 12.56 29.48
C ALA A 721 -10.59 13.53 30.49
N GLU A 722 -11.87 13.35 30.87
CA GLU A 722 -12.56 14.28 31.78
C GLU A 722 -11.86 14.42 33.13
N GLU A 723 -11.24 13.37 33.65
CA GLU A 723 -10.49 13.41 34.91
C GLU A 723 -9.32 14.40 34.81
N PHE A 724 -8.51 14.26 33.77
CA PHE A 724 -7.33 15.09 33.56
C PHE A 724 -7.68 16.51 33.09
N ILE A 725 -8.80 16.66 32.38
CA ILE A 725 -9.35 17.97 32.02
C ILE A 725 -9.74 18.71 33.29
N LYS A 726 -10.47 18.08 34.22
CA LYS A 726 -10.85 18.73 35.49
C LYS A 726 -9.64 19.00 36.39
N GLU A 727 -8.60 18.15 36.32
CA GLU A 727 -7.33 18.34 37.02
C GLU A 727 -6.63 19.64 36.57
N LEU A 728 -6.55 19.87 35.25
CA LEU A 728 -5.81 21.01 34.67
C LEU A 728 -6.66 22.27 34.45
N HIS A 729 -7.95 22.08 34.19
CA HIS A 729 -8.92 23.10 33.79
C HIS A 729 -10.25 22.91 34.53
N PRO A 730 -10.29 23.17 35.86
CA PRO A 730 -11.50 23.00 36.66
C PRO A 730 -12.67 23.90 36.21
N GLU A 731 -12.38 24.97 35.45
CA GLU A 731 -13.36 25.86 34.84
C GLU A 731 -14.09 25.24 33.63
N ILE A 732 -13.54 24.19 33.03
CA ILE A 732 -14.10 23.56 31.84
C ILE A 732 -15.13 22.50 32.27
N PRO A 733 -16.43 22.67 31.93
CA PRO A 733 -17.48 21.84 32.50
C PRO A 733 -17.51 20.40 31.98
N ASN A 734 -16.97 20.15 30.79
CA ASN A 734 -16.99 18.84 30.14
C ASN A 734 -15.98 18.75 29.00
N TYR A 735 -15.78 17.53 28.47
CA TYR A 735 -14.90 17.28 27.34
C TYR A 735 -15.23 18.12 26.09
N ARG A 736 -16.51 18.38 25.78
CA ARG A 736 -16.86 19.16 24.58
C ARG A 736 -16.31 20.58 24.64
N ALA A 737 -16.45 21.24 25.80
CA ALA A 737 -15.87 22.56 26.02
C ALA A 737 -14.33 22.52 25.97
N TYR A 738 -13.70 21.44 26.44
CA TYR A 738 -12.26 21.24 26.31
C TYR A 738 -11.80 21.03 24.87
N SER A 739 -12.52 20.21 24.10
CA SER A 739 -12.25 19.96 22.69
C SER A 739 -12.38 21.26 21.89
N GLU A 740 -13.39 22.09 22.18
CA GLU A 740 -13.52 23.43 21.59
C GLU A 740 -12.35 24.35 21.97
N LYS A 741 -11.89 24.32 23.23
CA LYS A 741 -10.69 25.05 23.68
C LYS A 741 -9.44 24.59 22.92
N ILE A 742 -9.12 23.29 22.94
CA ILE A 742 -7.96 22.75 22.22
C ILE A 742 -8.04 23.10 20.74
N ARG A 743 -9.21 22.93 20.12
CA ARG A 743 -9.40 23.23 18.71
C ARG A 743 -9.00 24.67 18.38
N ASN A 744 -9.26 25.60 19.29
CA ASN A 744 -8.81 26.99 19.17
C ASN A 744 -7.29 27.12 19.47
N ASP A 745 -6.76 26.41 20.46
CA ASP A 745 -5.33 26.46 20.87
C ASP A 745 -4.33 25.87 19.85
N VAL A 746 -4.80 25.06 18.90
CA VAL A 746 -3.99 24.49 17.82
C VAL A 746 -4.08 25.32 16.52
N GLY A 747 -5.27 25.87 16.27
CA GLY A 747 -5.67 26.75 15.19
C GLY A 747 -4.77 26.83 13.94
N MET A 748 -4.24 28.02 13.64
CA MET A 748 -3.65 28.39 12.35
C MET A 748 -2.30 27.73 12.09
N LEU A 749 -1.42 27.55 13.09
CA LEU A 749 -0.08 26.96 12.86
C LEU A 749 -0.13 25.49 12.41
N GLY A 750 -1.03 24.69 12.99
CA GLY A 750 -1.23 23.31 12.54
C GLY A 750 -1.78 23.26 11.12
N THR A 751 -2.65 24.21 10.77
CA THR A 751 -3.26 24.31 9.43
C THR A 751 -2.25 24.75 8.37
N ILE A 752 -1.43 25.77 8.65
CA ILE A 752 -0.31 26.21 7.79
C ILE A 752 0.53 25.01 7.37
N ARG A 753 0.92 24.17 8.34
CA ARG A 753 1.75 22.98 8.07
C ARG A 753 1.04 21.95 7.21
N ALA A 754 -0.22 21.67 7.50
CA ALA A 754 -1.01 20.68 6.76
C ALA A 754 -1.15 21.09 5.28
N ASP A 755 -1.32 22.38 5.01
CA ASP A 755 -1.45 22.90 3.65
C ASP A 755 -0.10 22.97 2.93
N GLU A 756 1.00 23.26 3.63
CA GLU A 756 2.36 23.08 3.08
C GLU A 756 2.62 21.64 2.63
N ASP A 757 2.31 20.64 3.48
CA ASP A 757 2.48 19.22 3.16
C ASP A 757 1.64 18.80 1.94
N LYS A 758 0.42 19.33 1.80
CA LYS A 758 -0.42 19.11 0.60
C LYS A 758 0.18 19.79 -0.62
N ARG A 759 0.55 21.07 -0.53
CA ARG A 759 1.16 21.82 -1.63
C ARG A 759 2.41 21.10 -2.15
N ASP A 760 3.31 20.72 -1.25
CA ASP A 760 4.60 20.10 -1.61
C ASP A 760 4.40 18.72 -2.26
N ARG A 761 3.40 17.95 -1.82
CA ARG A 761 2.99 16.71 -2.49
C ARG A 761 2.53 16.97 -3.93
N HIS A 762 1.70 17.99 -4.16
CA HIS A 762 1.23 18.33 -5.49
C HIS A 762 2.34 18.93 -6.37
N ILE A 763 3.27 19.70 -5.80
CA ILE A 763 4.49 20.14 -6.50
C ILE A 763 5.26 18.92 -6.98
N ARG A 764 5.48 17.92 -6.12
CA ARG A 764 6.16 16.69 -6.50
C ARG A 764 5.44 15.98 -7.65
N MET A 765 4.12 15.82 -7.57
CA MET A 765 3.33 15.20 -8.64
C MET A 765 3.48 15.95 -9.96
N PHE A 766 3.43 17.28 -9.92
CA PHE A 766 3.63 18.14 -11.09
C PHE A 766 5.02 17.99 -11.72
N MET A 767 6.06 17.81 -10.91
CA MET A 767 7.42 17.55 -11.40
C MET A 767 7.59 16.13 -11.95
N GLU A 768 6.87 15.15 -11.40
CA GLU A 768 7.05 13.73 -11.70
C GLU A 768 6.14 13.17 -12.81
N GLU A 769 4.98 13.75 -13.10
CA GLU A 769 4.03 13.17 -14.07
C GLU A 769 4.15 13.73 -15.49
N ALA A 770 5.06 14.70 -15.71
CA ALA A 770 4.92 15.69 -16.79
C ALA A 770 3.58 16.45 -16.63
N PHE A 771 3.39 17.53 -17.38
CA PHE A 771 2.07 18.14 -17.41
C PHE A 771 1.06 17.11 -17.95
N PRO A 772 0.00 16.73 -17.21
CA PRO A 772 -0.90 15.68 -17.65
C PRO A 772 -1.51 16.03 -19.01
N GLU A 773 -1.53 15.09 -19.96
CA GLU A 773 -2.27 15.28 -21.24
C GLU A 773 -3.78 15.47 -20.99
N ASP A 774 -4.26 14.94 -19.88
CA ASP A 774 -5.61 15.16 -19.36
C ASP A 774 -5.71 16.54 -18.71
N SER A 775 -6.33 17.48 -19.44
CA SER A 775 -6.52 18.86 -18.98
C SER A 775 -7.26 18.95 -17.65
N THR A 776 -8.18 18.02 -17.33
CA THR A 776 -8.88 18.04 -16.04
C THR A 776 -7.95 17.67 -14.89
N LYS A 777 -7.06 16.69 -15.08
CA LYS A 777 -6.04 16.35 -14.08
C LYS A 777 -5.04 17.48 -13.90
N ALA A 778 -4.61 18.10 -14.99
CA ALA A 778 -3.70 19.23 -14.97
C ALA A 778 -4.31 20.44 -14.22
N ALA A 779 -5.56 20.79 -14.52
CA ALA A 779 -6.30 21.85 -13.84
C ALA A 779 -6.39 21.64 -12.33
N ASN A 780 -6.74 20.41 -11.92
CA ASN A 780 -6.84 20.06 -10.50
C ASN A 780 -5.49 20.19 -9.80
N LEU A 781 -4.41 19.71 -10.43
CA LEU A 781 -3.07 19.77 -9.87
C LEU A 781 -2.59 21.20 -9.65
N ILE A 782 -2.76 22.07 -10.66
CA ILE A 782 -2.42 23.50 -10.57
C ILE A 782 -3.27 24.17 -9.48
N GLY A 783 -4.58 23.91 -9.48
CA GLY A 783 -5.51 24.46 -8.52
C GLY A 783 -5.11 24.12 -7.08
N GLU A 784 -4.76 22.87 -6.80
CA GLU A 784 -4.31 22.45 -5.47
C GLU A 784 -2.98 23.12 -5.05
N ILE A 785 -2.01 23.28 -5.95
CA ILE A 785 -0.78 24.02 -5.64
C ILE A 785 -1.11 25.48 -5.26
N LEU A 786 -1.92 26.16 -6.06
CA LEU A 786 -2.28 27.56 -5.84
C LEU A 786 -3.08 27.75 -4.54
N ASN A 787 -4.11 26.93 -4.33
CA ASN A 787 -5.02 27.05 -3.18
C ASN A 787 -4.30 26.83 -1.85
N ASN A 788 -3.52 25.74 -1.75
CA ASN A 788 -2.78 25.44 -0.53
C ASN A 788 -1.67 26.48 -0.26
N ALA A 789 -1.10 27.08 -1.32
CA ALA A 789 -0.10 28.14 -1.18
C ALA A 789 -0.71 29.48 -0.70
N ILE A 790 -1.87 29.91 -1.21
CA ILE A 790 -2.52 31.15 -0.74
C ILE A 790 -3.07 30.97 0.69
N GLU A 791 -3.68 29.84 1.01
CA GLU A 791 -4.26 29.59 2.33
C GLU A 791 -3.19 29.64 3.43
N SER A 792 -2.09 28.90 3.24
CA SER A 792 -0.95 28.94 4.17
C SER A 792 -0.34 30.34 4.27
N GLU A 793 -0.22 31.09 3.17
CA GLU A 793 0.34 32.44 3.19
C GLU A 793 -0.54 33.46 3.94
N LEU A 794 -1.86 33.42 3.75
CA LEU A 794 -2.79 34.30 4.46
C LEU A 794 -2.72 34.07 5.97
N MET A 795 -2.66 32.80 6.40
CA MET A 795 -2.51 32.46 7.81
C MET A 795 -1.14 32.88 8.37
N ARG A 796 -0.05 32.68 7.62
CA ARG A 796 1.30 33.13 8.02
C ARG A 796 1.32 34.64 8.29
N ARG A 797 0.71 35.45 7.41
CA ARG A 797 0.63 36.91 7.58
C ARG A 797 -0.18 37.32 8.80
N SER A 798 -1.36 36.72 9.00
CA SER A 798 -2.19 37.01 10.18
C SER A 798 -1.42 36.71 11.48
N VAL A 799 -0.76 35.55 11.56
CA VAL A 799 0.08 35.20 12.72
C VAL A 799 1.22 36.20 12.91
N ALA A 800 1.96 36.54 11.85
CA ALA A 800 3.06 37.50 11.95
C ALA A 800 2.61 38.91 12.37
N ASP A 801 1.53 39.44 11.78
CA ASP A 801 1.01 40.77 12.08
C ASP A 801 0.53 40.88 13.53
N LYS A 802 -0.16 39.85 14.02
CA LYS A 802 -0.60 39.83 15.43
C LYS A 802 0.57 39.70 16.40
N MET A 803 1.53 38.82 16.11
CA MET A 803 2.71 38.66 16.97
C MET A 803 3.60 39.91 16.99
N LYS A 804 3.68 40.65 15.87
CA LYS A 804 4.40 41.93 15.80
C LYS A 804 3.73 43.03 16.61
N ASN A 805 2.40 43.08 16.63
CA ASN A 805 1.64 44.15 17.29
C ASN A 805 1.29 43.82 18.75
N GLY A 806 1.26 42.54 19.11
CA GLY A 806 1.00 42.05 20.45
C GLY A 806 2.30 41.86 21.23
N ASN A 807 2.82 42.93 21.85
CA ASN A 807 3.99 42.84 22.73
C ASN A 807 3.83 41.69 23.74
N ASN A 808 4.63 40.63 23.61
CA ASN A 808 4.69 39.49 24.54
C ASN A 808 3.40 38.68 24.69
N VAL A 809 2.49 38.70 23.69
CA VAL A 809 1.25 37.91 23.73
C VAL A 809 1.58 36.43 23.52
N GLU A 810 0.97 35.55 24.32
CA GLU A 810 1.06 34.10 24.16
C GLU A 810 0.43 33.68 22.83
N TYR A 811 1.07 32.77 22.09
CA TYR A 811 0.58 32.36 20.78
C TYR A 811 -0.82 31.76 20.88
N SER A 812 -1.11 30.99 21.94
CA SER A 812 -2.46 30.44 22.18
C SER A 812 -3.56 31.51 22.30
N LYS A 813 -3.20 32.79 22.51
CA LYS A 813 -4.14 33.93 22.54
C LYS A 813 -4.23 34.69 21.21
N VAL A 814 -3.29 34.44 20.30
CA VAL A 814 -3.19 35.03 18.96
C VAL A 814 -3.92 34.17 17.92
N ASP A 815 -4.08 32.89 18.23
CA ASP A 815 -4.70 31.88 17.39
C ASP A 815 -6.25 31.98 17.37
N ASP A 816 -6.76 32.94 16.58
CA ASP A 816 -8.20 33.16 16.42
C ASP A 816 -8.77 32.28 15.29
N ARG A 817 -9.55 31.26 15.68
CA ARG A 817 -10.24 30.37 14.75
C ARG A 817 -11.27 31.09 13.87
N MET A 818 -12.01 32.08 14.39
CA MET A 818 -12.98 32.80 13.58
C MET A 818 -12.28 33.55 12.46
N GLU A 819 -11.12 34.13 12.77
CA GLU A 819 -10.26 34.71 11.74
C GLU A 819 -9.74 33.65 10.76
N GLY A 820 -9.25 32.50 11.24
CA GLY A 820 -8.85 31.38 10.37
C GLY A 820 -9.96 30.95 9.39
N ILE A 821 -11.20 30.84 9.86
CA ILE A 821 -12.37 30.54 9.00
C ILE A 821 -12.59 31.65 7.95
N LEU A 822 -12.39 32.91 8.33
CA LEU A 822 -12.56 34.05 7.43
C LEU A 822 -11.40 34.13 6.41
N LEU A 823 -10.18 33.79 6.79
CA LEU A 823 -9.05 33.64 5.87
C LEU A 823 -9.28 32.48 4.88
N ASN A 824 -9.92 31.39 5.31
CA ASN A 824 -10.34 30.31 4.41
C ASN A 824 -11.46 30.73 3.46
N SER A 825 -12.37 31.61 3.91
CA SER A 825 -13.35 32.23 3.01
C SER A 825 -12.65 33.13 1.98
N ALA A 826 -11.59 33.85 2.38
CA ALA A 826 -10.77 34.63 1.46
C ALA A 826 -10.04 33.76 0.42
N SER A 827 -9.45 32.63 0.83
CA SER A 827 -8.80 31.69 -0.09
C SER A 827 -9.81 31.05 -1.04
N LEU A 828 -11.04 30.76 -0.58
CA LEU A 828 -12.12 30.27 -1.44
C LEU A 828 -12.58 31.32 -2.46
N THR A 829 -12.63 32.59 -2.05
CA THR A 829 -12.94 33.71 -2.95
C THR A 829 -11.86 33.84 -4.01
N PHE A 830 -10.58 33.79 -3.62
CA PHE A 830 -9.45 33.72 -4.54
C PHE A 830 -9.58 32.56 -5.52
N LYS A 831 -9.86 31.35 -5.04
CA LYS A 831 -10.06 30.16 -5.88
C LYS A 831 -11.17 30.37 -6.91
N THR A 832 -12.30 30.94 -6.48
CA THR A 832 -13.47 31.15 -7.35
C THR A 832 -13.22 32.23 -8.40
N GLU A 833 -12.55 33.33 -8.03
CA GLU A 833 -12.35 34.46 -8.92
C GLU A 833 -11.11 34.35 -9.82
N MET A 834 -10.05 33.69 -9.33
CA MET A 834 -8.74 33.58 -9.98
C MET A 834 -8.38 32.17 -10.43
N GLY A 835 -8.94 31.13 -9.81
CA GLY A 835 -8.57 29.72 -10.05
C GLY A 835 -8.55 29.38 -11.54
N ASP A 836 -9.70 29.47 -12.21
CA ASP A 836 -9.79 29.16 -13.65
C ASP A 836 -8.88 30.04 -14.53
N LYS A 837 -8.69 31.31 -14.14
CA LYS A 837 -7.90 32.27 -14.93
C LYS A 837 -6.40 31.95 -14.86
N LEU A 838 -5.89 31.69 -13.65
CA LEU A 838 -4.50 31.34 -13.43
C LEU A 838 -4.20 29.92 -13.92
N THR A 839 -5.11 28.98 -13.68
CA THR A 839 -4.98 27.61 -14.16
C THR A 839 -4.82 27.55 -15.66
N ARG A 840 -5.64 28.28 -16.44
CA ARG A 840 -5.50 28.31 -17.91
C ARG A 840 -4.14 28.85 -18.37
N ILE A 841 -3.62 29.89 -17.71
CA ILE A 841 -2.29 30.42 -18.05
C ILE A 841 -1.21 29.37 -17.79
N TYR A 842 -1.27 28.67 -16.65
CA TYR A 842 -0.31 27.61 -16.33
C TYR A 842 -0.50 26.33 -17.14
N GLU A 843 -1.70 26.09 -17.69
CA GLU A 843 -1.94 25.04 -18.67
C GLU A 843 -1.30 25.33 -20.02
N GLU A 844 -1.37 26.59 -20.47
CA GLU A 844 -0.72 27.05 -21.69
C GLU A 844 0.80 27.17 -21.53
N HIS A 845 1.26 27.54 -20.33
CA HIS A 845 2.67 27.80 -19.98
C HIS A 845 3.10 27.10 -18.67
N PRO A 846 3.24 25.77 -18.64
CA PRO A 846 3.59 25.02 -17.43
C PRO A 846 4.98 25.37 -16.87
N GLU A 847 5.90 25.86 -17.70
CA GLU A 847 7.20 26.38 -17.27
C GLU A 847 7.08 27.61 -16.36
N LEU A 848 6.04 28.43 -16.52
CA LEU A 848 5.81 29.57 -15.62
C LEU A 848 5.41 29.11 -14.22
N LEU A 849 4.63 28.03 -14.11
CA LEU A 849 4.31 27.48 -12.80
C LEU A 849 5.58 27.06 -12.08
N ARG A 850 6.52 26.40 -12.78
CA ARG A 850 7.84 26.03 -12.25
C ARG A 850 8.61 27.24 -11.74
N GLU A 851 8.68 28.30 -12.54
CA GLU A 851 9.38 29.55 -12.18
C GLU A 851 8.75 30.24 -10.96
N HIS A 852 7.45 30.06 -10.74
CA HIS A 852 6.73 30.66 -9.61
C HIS A 852 6.72 29.78 -8.35
N LEU A 853 7.10 28.51 -8.41
CA LEU A 853 7.03 27.58 -7.25
C LEU A 853 7.76 28.12 -6.02
N ALA A 854 9.00 28.62 -6.17
CA ALA A 854 9.75 29.18 -5.06
C ALA A 854 9.00 30.34 -4.39
N SER A 855 8.47 31.26 -5.19
CA SER A 855 7.71 32.41 -4.71
C SER A 855 6.36 32.02 -4.10
N MET A 856 5.76 30.90 -4.53
CA MET A 856 4.55 30.34 -3.92
C MET A 856 4.87 29.66 -2.59
N MET A 857 6.01 28.96 -2.49
CA MET A 857 6.44 28.28 -1.26
C MET A 857 6.77 29.28 -0.13
N ASN A 858 7.42 30.40 -0.47
CA ASN A 858 7.81 31.44 0.47
C ASN A 858 6.77 32.57 0.62
N GLY A 859 5.66 32.54 -0.14
CA GLY A 859 4.57 33.52 -0.03
C GLY A 859 4.75 34.81 -0.82
N GLU A 860 5.93 35.08 -1.40
CA GLU A 860 6.21 36.29 -2.18
C GLU A 860 5.26 36.44 -3.38
N TYR A 861 4.83 35.32 -3.97
CA TYR A 861 3.87 35.29 -5.06
C TYR A 861 2.56 36.02 -4.71
N PHE A 862 2.15 36.03 -3.45
CA PHE A 862 0.89 36.65 -3.01
C PHE A 862 1.10 38.00 -2.31
N LYS A 863 2.28 38.64 -2.39
CA LYS A 863 2.61 39.86 -1.62
C LYS A 863 1.64 41.03 -1.77
N ASP A 864 1.02 41.16 -2.94
CA ASP A 864 0.09 42.25 -3.24
C ASP A 864 -1.36 41.94 -2.81
N ILE A 865 -1.66 40.68 -2.49
CA ILE A 865 -2.97 40.27 -1.99
C ILE A 865 -3.12 40.74 -0.55
N LYS A 866 -4.18 41.52 -0.30
CA LYS A 866 -4.52 42.03 1.02
C LYS A 866 -5.91 41.56 1.40
N VAL A 867 -6.03 41.04 2.61
CA VAL A 867 -7.30 40.63 3.19
C VAL A 867 -7.63 41.56 4.35
N LYS A 868 -8.83 42.13 4.32
CA LYS A 868 -9.41 42.87 5.43
C LYS A 868 -10.55 42.05 6.00
N VAL A 869 -10.46 41.75 7.29
CA VAL A 869 -11.51 41.07 8.04
C VAL A 869 -12.29 42.10 8.83
N ASP A 870 -13.60 42.20 8.61
CA ASP A 870 -14.50 43.09 9.34
C ASP A 870 -15.73 42.30 9.82
N LEU A 871 -15.67 41.84 11.06
CA LEU A 871 -16.72 41.04 11.69
C LEU A 871 -18.07 41.78 11.82
N THR A 872 -18.10 43.09 11.59
CA THR A 872 -19.32 43.92 11.65
C THR A 872 -20.00 44.09 10.28
N SER A 873 -19.33 43.69 9.20
CA SER A 873 -19.82 43.76 7.83
C SER A 873 -20.65 42.51 7.45
N PRO A 874 -21.72 42.64 6.65
CA PRO A 874 -22.43 41.49 6.05
C PRO A 874 -21.52 40.62 5.16
N ASN A 875 -20.49 41.23 4.58
CA ASN A 875 -19.39 40.56 3.88
C ASN A 875 -18.13 40.75 4.74
N PRO A 876 -17.85 39.83 5.67
CA PRO A 876 -16.83 40.02 6.68
C PRO A 876 -15.39 39.88 6.15
N VAL A 877 -15.23 39.58 4.86
CA VAL A 877 -13.94 39.37 4.20
C VAL A 877 -13.92 40.19 2.93
N GLU A 878 -12.96 41.11 2.83
CA GLU A 878 -12.65 41.84 1.62
C GLU A 878 -11.23 41.46 1.18
N ILE A 879 -11.11 40.94 -0.04
CA ILE A 879 -9.83 40.57 -0.65
C ILE A 879 -9.54 41.51 -1.83
N THR A 880 -8.34 42.10 -1.84
CA THR A 880 -7.86 43.01 -2.88
C THR A 880 -6.49 42.55 -3.39
N GLY A 881 -6.01 43.08 -4.53
CA GLY A 881 -4.71 42.69 -5.09
C GLY A 881 -4.74 41.51 -6.08
N MET A 882 -5.89 40.86 -6.26
CA MET A 882 -6.01 39.68 -7.13
C MET A 882 -5.84 40.02 -8.61
N ASN A 883 -6.35 41.18 -9.05
CA ASN A 883 -6.22 41.61 -10.43
C ASN A 883 -4.78 42.00 -10.75
N GLU A 884 -4.05 42.59 -9.80
CA GLU A 884 -2.63 42.91 -9.91
C GLU A 884 -1.78 41.64 -10.07
N LEU A 885 -2.09 40.59 -9.29
CA LEU A 885 -1.48 39.28 -9.48
C LEU A 885 -1.78 38.72 -10.87
N LEU A 886 -3.05 38.73 -11.29
CA LEU A 886 -3.46 38.20 -12.59
C LEU A 886 -2.76 38.95 -13.74
N GLU A 887 -2.69 40.28 -13.69
CA GLU A 887 -2.01 41.07 -14.72
C GLU A 887 -0.50 40.85 -14.72
N ARG A 888 0.12 40.60 -13.56
CA ARG A 888 1.53 40.18 -13.49
C ARG A 888 1.74 38.83 -14.16
N VAL A 889 0.92 37.83 -13.83
CA VAL A 889 1.03 36.48 -14.41
C VAL A 889 0.74 36.49 -15.92
N LYS A 890 -0.23 37.29 -16.39
CA LYS A 890 -0.46 37.52 -17.82
C LYS A 890 0.73 38.21 -18.50
N THR A 891 1.39 39.12 -17.79
CA THR A 891 2.60 39.76 -18.29
C THR A 891 3.72 38.74 -18.44
N ASP A 892 3.93 37.88 -17.45
CA ASP A 892 4.92 36.81 -17.50
C ASP A 892 4.62 35.80 -18.63
N SER A 893 3.34 35.43 -18.80
CA SER A 893 2.82 34.65 -19.93
C SER A 893 3.14 35.27 -21.28
N PHE A 894 2.82 36.56 -21.44
CA PHE A 894 3.13 37.31 -22.65
C PHE A 894 4.64 37.31 -22.93
N MET A 895 5.48 37.42 -21.89
CA MET A 895 6.92 37.42 -22.07
C MET A 895 7.44 36.07 -22.60
N LYS A 896 6.81 34.95 -22.23
CA LYS A 896 7.09 33.63 -22.85
C LYS A 896 6.69 33.61 -24.31
N GLU A 897 5.46 34.04 -24.64
CA GLU A 897 5.00 34.14 -26.03
C GLU A 897 5.92 35.02 -26.89
N ALA A 898 6.39 36.15 -26.34
CA ALA A 898 7.30 37.06 -27.03
C ALA A 898 8.70 36.46 -27.24
N GLU A 899 9.20 35.67 -26.30
CA GLU A 899 10.46 34.93 -26.44
C GLU A 899 10.36 33.85 -27.51
N GLU A 900 9.28 33.06 -27.50
CA GLU A 900 9.02 32.07 -28.55
C GLU A 900 8.87 32.71 -29.92
N ALA A 901 8.13 33.82 -30.01
CA ALA A 901 7.99 34.60 -31.25
C ALA A 901 9.36 35.08 -31.74
N THR A 902 10.24 35.52 -30.83
CA THR A 902 11.62 35.90 -31.19
C THR A 902 12.40 34.72 -31.74
N VAL A 903 12.27 33.52 -31.15
CA VAL A 903 12.92 32.29 -31.64
C VAL A 903 12.37 31.87 -33.01
N ARG A 904 11.05 31.95 -33.22
CA ARG A 904 10.42 31.69 -34.54
C ARG A 904 10.92 32.66 -35.60
N LEU A 905 11.06 33.95 -35.29
CA LEU A 905 11.64 34.95 -36.20
C LEU A 905 13.09 34.62 -36.61
N GLU A 906 13.84 33.89 -35.79
CA GLU A 906 15.22 33.49 -36.10
C GLU A 906 15.31 32.21 -36.93
N THR A 907 14.41 31.28 -36.69
CA THR A 907 14.54 29.88 -37.12
C THR A 907 13.53 29.49 -38.19
N GLN A 908 12.33 30.08 -38.16
CA GLN A 908 11.20 29.69 -38.99
C GLN A 908 11.23 30.38 -40.36
N LYS A 909 10.85 29.61 -41.40
CA LYS A 909 10.52 30.17 -42.73
C LYS A 909 9.02 30.46 -42.78
N TYR A 910 8.65 31.73 -42.72
CA TYR A 910 7.25 32.17 -42.80
C TYR A 910 6.66 31.94 -44.19
N LYS A 911 5.56 31.19 -44.24
CA LYS A 911 4.80 30.92 -45.48
C LYS A 911 3.69 31.93 -45.72
N ASN A 912 3.19 32.57 -44.66
CA ASN A 912 2.18 33.62 -44.74
C ASN A 912 2.73 34.92 -44.09
N ARG A 913 2.16 36.07 -44.46
CA ARG A 913 2.58 37.39 -43.94
C ARG A 913 2.01 37.71 -42.55
N GLU A 914 0.85 37.16 -42.22
CA GLU A 914 0.15 37.42 -40.96
C GLU A 914 0.89 36.83 -39.75
N ASP A 915 1.37 35.59 -39.83
CA ASP A 915 2.18 34.93 -38.81
C ASP A 915 3.46 35.72 -38.55
N PHE A 916 4.09 36.22 -39.61
CA PHE A 916 5.28 37.07 -39.51
C PHE A 916 4.96 38.40 -38.81
N PHE A 917 3.84 39.04 -39.16
CA PHE A 917 3.41 40.27 -38.50
C PHE A 917 3.08 40.05 -37.03
N ARG A 918 2.41 38.93 -36.70
CA ARG A 918 2.05 38.55 -35.34
C ARG A 918 3.29 38.32 -34.48
N ASP A 919 4.21 37.47 -34.94
CA ASP A 919 5.45 37.20 -34.22
C ASP A 919 6.32 38.46 -34.09
N SER A 920 6.36 39.31 -35.12
CA SER A 920 7.05 40.60 -35.05
C SER A 920 6.43 41.54 -34.01
N ALA A 921 5.09 41.58 -33.90
CA ALA A 921 4.39 42.40 -32.92
C ALA A 921 4.65 41.90 -31.49
N LEU A 922 4.58 40.59 -31.26
CA LEU A 922 4.89 39.97 -29.96
C LEU A 922 6.33 40.24 -29.55
N ALA A 923 7.30 39.94 -30.42
CA ALA A 923 8.72 40.10 -30.13
C ALA A 923 9.12 41.55 -29.86
N ILE A 924 8.63 42.51 -30.65
CA ILE A 924 8.95 43.94 -30.46
C ILE A 924 8.28 44.48 -29.19
N THR A 925 7.02 44.12 -28.92
CA THR A 925 6.33 44.51 -27.68
C THR A 925 7.05 43.96 -26.45
N GLY A 926 7.46 42.68 -26.47
CA GLY A 926 8.26 42.08 -25.40
C GLY A 926 9.61 42.77 -25.23
N GLY A 927 10.29 43.10 -26.33
CA GLY A 927 11.53 43.88 -26.31
C GLY A 927 11.35 45.28 -25.70
N ILE A 928 10.26 45.98 -26.03
CA ILE A 928 9.90 47.26 -25.43
C ILE A 928 9.70 47.12 -23.92
N TYR A 929 8.95 46.12 -23.47
CA TYR A 929 8.71 45.89 -22.05
C TYR A 929 9.99 45.56 -21.27
N LYS A 930 10.86 44.69 -21.81
CA LYS A 930 12.17 44.37 -21.21
C LYS A 930 13.04 45.61 -20.98
N VAL A 931 12.96 46.61 -21.86
CA VAL A 931 13.73 47.85 -21.77
C VAL A 931 13.05 48.91 -20.90
N SER A 932 11.73 49.01 -20.95
CA SER A 932 10.98 50.07 -20.28
C SER A 932 10.59 49.73 -18.85
N GLY A 933 10.41 48.44 -18.53
CA GLY A 933 9.86 47.94 -17.27
C GLY A 933 8.42 48.41 -17.00
N LYS A 934 7.71 48.91 -18.03
CA LYS A 934 6.40 49.55 -17.88
C LYS A 934 5.42 49.04 -18.93
N LEU A 935 4.20 48.76 -18.48
CA LEU A 935 3.08 48.45 -19.37
C LEU A 935 2.77 49.63 -20.29
N PRO A 936 2.42 49.36 -21.56
CA PRO A 936 2.12 50.38 -22.55
C PRO A 936 0.82 51.13 -22.20
N LYS A 937 0.69 52.35 -22.72
CA LYS A 937 -0.53 53.17 -22.59
C LYS A 937 -1.22 53.27 -23.95
N LYS A 938 -2.55 53.20 -23.97
CA LYS A 938 -3.33 53.51 -25.17
C LYS A 938 -3.17 54.99 -25.50
N THR A 939 -2.69 55.29 -26.70
CA THR A 939 -2.47 56.66 -27.20
C THR A 939 -3.73 57.52 -27.14
N GLU A 940 -4.92 56.92 -27.31
CA GLU A 940 -6.21 57.64 -27.35
C GLU A 940 -6.73 58.03 -25.96
N THR A 941 -6.45 57.23 -24.93
CA THR A 941 -7.07 57.39 -23.60
C THR A 941 -6.06 57.64 -22.48
N GLY A 942 -4.76 57.47 -22.75
CA GLY A 942 -3.69 57.55 -21.75
C GLY A 942 -3.72 56.42 -20.71
N LYS A 943 -4.69 55.49 -20.78
CA LYS A 943 -4.85 54.37 -19.85
C LYS A 943 -3.85 53.27 -20.15
N VAL A 944 -3.33 52.64 -19.10
CA VAL A 944 -2.47 51.45 -19.19
C VAL A 944 -3.25 50.31 -19.84
N THR A 945 -2.61 49.54 -20.71
CA THR A 945 -3.19 48.38 -21.40
C THR A 945 -2.27 47.17 -21.24
N SER A 946 -2.83 45.97 -21.33
CA SER A 946 -2.05 44.73 -21.27
C SER A 946 -1.06 44.65 -22.44
N LEU A 947 0.02 43.88 -22.28
CA LEU A 947 0.96 43.65 -23.38
C LEU A 947 0.29 42.95 -24.56
N GLN A 948 -0.65 42.05 -24.30
CA GLN A 948 -1.40 41.33 -25.33
C GLN A 948 -2.23 42.28 -26.19
N ASP A 949 -3.03 43.16 -25.56
CA ASP A 949 -3.84 44.14 -26.28
C ASP A 949 -2.96 45.10 -27.09
N TYR A 950 -1.80 45.48 -26.53
CA TYR A 950 -0.86 46.35 -27.24
C TYR A 950 -0.23 45.66 -28.44
N ALA A 951 0.19 44.40 -28.29
CA ALA A 951 0.74 43.61 -29.39
C ALA A 951 -0.31 43.39 -30.48
N GLU A 952 -1.56 43.10 -30.12
CA GLU A 952 -2.66 42.97 -31.06
C GLU A 952 -2.97 44.30 -31.78
N ALA A 953 -2.94 45.43 -31.06
CA ALA A 953 -3.06 46.75 -31.67
C ALA A 953 -1.91 47.07 -32.63
N GLN A 954 -0.66 46.69 -32.30
CA GLN A 954 0.47 46.82 -33.22
C GLN A 954 0.31 45.89 -34.43
N PHE A 955 -0.07 44.64 -34.21
CA PHE A 955 -0.34 43.68 -35.27
C PHE A 955 -1.40 44.19 -36.25
N ASN A 956 -2.47 44.83 -35.76
CA ASN A 956 -3.54 45.38 -36.60
C ASN A 956 -3.21 46.78 -37.18
N SER A 957 -2.13 47.43 -36.72
CA SER A 957 -1.75 48.77 -37.17
C SER A 957 -1.15 48.75 -38.58
N PRO A 958 -1.74 49.49 -39.55
CA PRO A 958 -1.15 49.62 -40.89
C PRO A 958 0.25 50.23 -40.85
N THR A 959 0.50 51.13 -39.89
CA THR A 959 1.82 51.78 -39.73
C THR A 959 2.87 50.77 -39.30
N PHE A 960 2.55 49.89 -38.34
CA PHE A 960 3.45 48.84 -37.89
C PHE A 960 3.71 47.83 -38.99
N ARG A 961 2.66 47.32 -39.66
CA ARG A 961 2.79 46.41 -40.80
C ARG A 961 3.67 46.98 -41.92
N ASN A 962 3.47 48.25 -42.29
CA ASN A 962 4.29 48.93 -43.30
C ASN A 962 5.75 49.09 -42.85
N SER A 963 6.00 49.28 -41.55
CA SER A 963 7.37 49.36 -41.01
C SER A 963 8.16 48.05 -41.12
N LEU A 964 7.45 46.94 -41.30
CA LEU A 964 8.03 45.60 -41.49
C LEU A 964 8.28 45.26 -42.97
N LEU A 965 8.01 46.18 -43.90
CA LEU A 965 8.36 46.05 -45.31
C LEU A 965 9.80 46.54 -45.58
N SER A 966 10.45 45.98 -46.60
CA SER A 966 11.80 46.34 -46.99
C SER A 966 11.84 47.73 -47.60
N ALA A 967 12.71 48.61 -47.09
CA ALA A 967 12.93 49.93 -47.65
C ALA A 967 13.56 49.89 -49.06
N LYS A 968 14.29 48.82 -49.38
CA LYS A 968 14.91 48.62 -50.71
C LYS A 968 13.93 48.01 -51.71
N GLU A 969 12.97 47.22 -51.24
CA GLU A 969 11.95 46.56 -52.07
C GLU A 969 10.60 46.56 -51.35
N PRO A 970 9.76 47.60 -51.51
CA PRO A 970 8.54 47.78 -50.71
C PRO A 970 7.50 46.66 -50.84
N LYS A 971 7.59 45.81 -51.87
CA LYS A 971 6.73 44.62 -52.03
C LYS A 971 7.19 43.40 -51.21
N LYS A 972 8.40 43.41 -50.65
CA LYS A 972 8.99 42.33 -49.84
C LYS A 972 9.04 42.69 -48.35
N MET A 973 8.93 41.67 -47.51
CA MET A 973 9.05 41.80 -46.06
C MET A 973 10.51 42.02 -45.66
N LYS A 974 10.76 42.67 -44.53
CA LYS A 974 12.08 42.68 -43.88
C LYS A 974 12.48 41.26 -43.50
N ASN A 975 13.79 41.06 -43.40
CA ASN A 975 14.33 39.77 -42.97
C ASN A 975 13.87 39.47 -41.52
N PRO A 976 13.19 38.35 -41.24
CA PRO A 976 12.75 37.99 -39.89
C PRO A 976 13.86 38.00 -38.85
N LYS A 977 15.06 37.53 -39.20
CA LYS A 977 16.23 37.57 -38.31
C LYS A 977 16.59 38.99 -37.87
N SER A 978 16.45 39.97 -38.76
CA SER A 978 16.73 41.38 -38.43
C SER A 978 15.71 41.98 -37.45
N ILE A 979 14.49 41.44 -37.42
CA ILE A 979 13.45 41.82 -36.44
C ILE A 979 13.78 41.20 -35.08
N ALA A 980 14.15 39.91 -35.03
CA ALA A 980 14.60 39.27 -33.80
C ALA A 980 15.83 39.96 -33.19
N GLU A 981 16.83 40.31 -34.02
CA GLU A 981 17.99 41.12 -33.60
C GLU A 981 17.58 42.49 -33.05
N THR A 982 16.50 43.08 -33.59
CA THR A 982 15.97 44.35 -33.11
C THR A 982 15.29 44.17 -31.76
N ALA A 983 14.46 43.14 -31.60
CA ALA A 983 13.78 42.79 -30.35
C ALA A 983 14.76 42.52 -29.19
N ARG A 984 15.89 41.87 -29.47
CA ARG A 984 16.93 41.57 -28.46
C ARG A 984 17.89 42.72 -28.16
N ASN A 985 17.93 43.77 -28.98
CA ASN A 985 18.90 44.86 -28.83
C ASN A 985 18.29 46.05 -28.07
N PRO A 986 18.72 46.31 -26.81
CA PRO A 986 18.16 47.39 -26.00
C PRO A 986 18.27 48.77 -26.64
N GLU A 987 19.36 49.08 -27.35
CA GLU A 987 19.58 50.39 -28.00
C GLU A 987 18.65 50.60 -29.21
N LYS A 988 18.43 49.56 -30.01
CA LYS A 988 17.47 49.62 -31.13
C LYS A 988 16.05 49.81 -30.60
N ILE A 989 15.67 49.11 -29.53
CA ILE A 989 14.39 49.29 -28.86
C ILE A 989 14.23 50.68 -28.26
N ARG A 990 15.26 51.22 -27.58
CA ARG A 990 15.26 52.62 -27.10
C ARG A 990 15.01 53.62 -28.22
N THR A 991 15.56 53.36 -29.41
CA THR A 991 15.35 54.20 -30.60
C THR A 991 13.89 54.13 -31.08
N ILE A 992 13.28 52.94 -31.10
CA ILE A 992 11.87 52.74 -31.43
C ILE A 992 10.97 53.48 -30.44
N ILE A 993 11.23 53.36 -29.13
CA ILE A 993 10.50 54.06 -28.07
C ILE A 993 10.61 55.59 -28.23
N LYS A 994 11.83 56.11 -28.46
CA LYS A 994 12.05 57.55 -28.68
C LYS A 994 11.32 58.07 -29.92
N ALA A 995 11.32 57.31 -31.01
CA ALA A 995 10.63 57.68 -32.24
C ALA A 995 9.10 57.68 -32.07
N ALA A 996 8.55 56.71 -31.34
CA ALA A 996 7.14 56.64 -30.99
C ALA A 996 6.71 57.83 -30.12
N ASN A 997 7.47 58.14 -29.06
CA ASN A 997 7.21 59.26 -28.17
C ASN A 997 7.33 60.62 -28.88
N LYS A 998 8.29 60.78 -29.80
CA LYS A 998 8.42 62.01 -30.62
C LYS A 998 7.23 62.22 -31.55
N LYS A 999 6.68 61.13 -32.12
CA LYS A 999 5.45 61.17 -32.93
C LYS A 999 4.21 61.48 -32.08
N GLU A 1000 4.14 60.97 -30.85
CA GLU A 1000 3.05 61.31 -29.91
C GLU A 1000 3.08 62.77 -29.50
N LEU A 1001 4.26 63.30 -29.14
CA LEU A 1001 4.45 64.73 -28.84
C LEU A 1001 4.04 65.61 -30.02
N ALA A 1002 4.43 65.23 -31.25
CA ALA A 1002 4.03 65.95 -32.46
C ALA A 1002 2.52 65.86 -32.74
N LYS A 1003 1.86 64.73 -32.45
CA LYS A 1003 0.40 64.57 -32.57
C LYS A 1003 -0.37 65.38 -31.52
N LEU A 1004 0.10 65.40 -30.27
CA LEU A 1004 -0.46 66.22 -29.20
C LEU A 1004 -0.30 67.72 -29.49
N GLN A 1005 0.80 68.11 -30.14
CA GLN A 1005 1.01 69.48 -30.60
C GLN A 1005 0.20 69.84 -31.86
N ALA A 1006 -0.12 68.86 -32.72
CA ALA A 1006 -0.88 69.07 -33.95
C ALA A 1006 -2.42 69.08 -33.75
N ASN A 1007 -2.93 68.47 -32.67
CA ASN A 1007 -4.37 68.41 -32.37
C ASN A 1007 -4.92 69.63 -31.58
N GLY A 1008 -4.12 70.68 -31.38
CA GLY A 1008 -4.61 72.04 -31.08
C GLY A 1008 -4.78 72.43 -29.59
N PRO A 1009 -4.83 73.75 -29.29
CA PRO A 1009 -4.55 74.34 -27.97
C PRO A 1009 -5.75 74.48 -27.02
N GLU A 1010 -6.92 73.90 -27.31
CA GLU A 1010 -8.15 74.20 -26.55
C GLU A 1010 -8.44 73.32 -25.33
N VAL A 1011 -7.58 72.33 -25.01
CA VAL A 1011 -7.77 71.46 -23.82
C VAL A 1011 -6.80 71.80 -22.67
N LEU A 1012 -6.22 73.01 -22.67
CA LEU A 1012 -5.37 73.50 -21.57
C LEU A 1012 -6.04 74.58 -20.69
N LYS A 1013 -7.37 74.61 -20.60
CA LYS A 1013 -8.07 75.57 -19.73
C LYS A 1013 -8.55 75.06 -18.37
N ASP A 1014 -8.52 73.76 -18.08
CA ASP A 1014 -8.92 73.24 -16.75
C ASP A 1014 -7.88 72.29 -16.14
N ASN A 1015 -6.66 72.80 -15.89
CA ASN A 1015 -5.73 72.16 -14.95
C ASN A 1015 -5.61 73.03 -13.66
N PRO A 1016 -6.13 72.57 -12.50
CA PRO A 1016 -6.10 73.33 -11.24
C PRO A 1016 -4.71 73.56 -10.64
N GLN A 1017 -3.63 72.99 -11.20
CA GLN A 1017 -2.30 73.06 -10.59
C GLN A 1017 -1.47 74.31 -10.91
N ALA A 1018 -2.01 75.29 -11.64
CA ALA A 1018 -1.30 76.55 -11.97
C ALA A 1018 -1.67 77.78 -11.12
N ARG A 1019 -2.42 77.62 -10.01
CA ARG A 1019 -2.84 78.75 -9.14
C ARG A 1019 -2.13 78.89 -7.78
N GLN A 1020 -1.04 78.16 -7.53
CA GLN A 1020 -0.25 78.35 -6.31
C GLN A 1020 1.24 78.45 -6.61
N ARG A 1021 1.68 79.66 -7.00
CA ARG A 1021 3.03 80.21 -6.75
C ARG A 1021 3.11 81.58 -7.43
N ASN A 1022 2.73 82.62 -6.67
CA ASN A 1022 3.30 83.97 -6.68
C ASN A 1022 2.39 84.93 -5.90
N ARG A 1023 2.50 84.89 -4.56
CA ARG A 1023 2.15 86.02 -3.68
C ARG A 1023 3.18 86.13 -2.56
N ARG A 1024 4.20 86.94 -2.83
CA ARG A 1024 5.11 87.70 -1.95
C ARG A 1024 6.03 88.44 -2.95
N VAL A 1025 6.23 89.76 -2.94
CA VAL A 1025 6.14 90.81 -1.92
C VAL A 1025 5.87 92.15 -2.62
N GLU A 1026 5.33 93.12 -1.88
CA GLU A 1026 5.51 94.60 -1.93
C GLU A 1026 4.21 95.41 -2.07
N GLY A 1027 3.91 96.15 -0.99
CA GLY A 1027 2.70 96.92 -0.73
C GLY A 1027 2.17 96.65 0.67
#